data_AF-A0A957WLY5-F1
#
_entry.id   AF-A0A957WLY5-F1
#
_cell.length_a   1.000
_cell.length_b   1.000
_cell.length_c   1.000
_cell.angle_alpha   90.00
_cell.angle_beta   90.00
_cell.angle_gamma   90.00
#
_symmetry.space_group_name_H-M   'P 1'
#
loop_
_entity.id
_entity.type
_entity.pdbx_description
1 polymer ?
#
loop_
_entity_poly.entity_id
_entity_poly.type
_entity_poly.pdbx_seq_one_letter_code
_entity_poly.pdbx_strand_id
1 'polypeptide(L)'
;MTSHFKDQPQIKTPADVLEYVSLGGPPPDNSAGDDIPPIPEIEETDPTAEVESTSNPFVDSLSHTPTYLSSPIRFLKSYKLNSLRPDLVAGLTVGVIALPQVIAFALIAELPPEMGLYAAIVAGIVGALWGSSDQMNTGPANAISILVLSSLLAIAAPGSPEFILAAGMLAVMAGVFQLIMGLSGLGVLVNFVSHSVIIGFASGAGLLIGIGQLKNVFGLEFQSRNVIDTISNTILFLPQSHLATTAISIGTIIIIVALRKFAPKLPGPLLAMVVASFFVYFFDLGNGGVKVIGELPKTLPPLADLPLLDLDLISRLSAGALAVGAIGLIQTTAIARAFSTQTGQRLDSNQEFVGQGLANVAAGLFSGYAGAGSFARSAVNMEAGAKTRMSSLLSSVFVLVAMLTLGSLGVYLPIAALAGVLMVTAYGLVDVKEMRLIWKGNRSDAIIMLITFFGTIFLKIEFAVLMGVLISFAFYITRTSVPKVFPVVPDKTFKHFVRRLPGRPGCPQLGIIKISGDLYFGAVNHVEELIIKHMTSQPTERFLLLRMHGVNNCDISGIRMLETIHHLYHERGGDIFFMKVQDPVLAVMKSSGFTQKIGESHFLSEEEAIGHLFYRVLDPAICIYECPFRAFKECQNLPKSHHSLELSPIPAALPDNLTRVSPEQLWKNLHTSNGDQPLVIDVREPREYARGHIPEARLIPLGDIMAEDISIPKTQPIVLVCRSGRRSNRAASALNQQGFENISILKGGLLAWEAADLLEAVELRTNLKPRSEHNGSNTIA
;
A
#
# COMPACT_ATOMS: atom_id res chain seq x y z
N MET A 1 7.76 -28.74 30.67
CA MET A 1 8.47 -28.33 31.90
C MET A 1 7.97 -26.95 32.29
N THR A 2 7.25 -26.90 33.40
CA THR A 2 6.63 -25.73 34.03
C THR A 2 7.53 -25.24 35.16
N SER A 3 8.00 -23.99 35.10
CA SER A 3 8.15 -23.08 36.26
C SER A 3 8.84 -21.77 35.83
N HIS A 4 8.51 -20.69 36.54
CA HIS A 4 9.07 -19.33 36.52
C HIS A 4 8.46 -18.30 35.58
N PHE A 5 7.27 -17.83 35.97
CA PHE A 5 6.88 -16.42 35.86
C PHE A 5 6.95 -15.80 37.27
N LYS A 6 7.79 -14.78 37.46
CA LYS A 6 7.65 -13.78 38.52
C LYS A 6 8.32 -12.49 38.07
N ASP A 7 7.58 -11.40 38.24
CA ASP A 7 7.98 -9.99 38.27
C ASP A 7 8.18 -9.24 36.94
N GLN A 8 7.07 -8.77 36.36
CA GLN A 8 6.98 -7.47 35.66
C GLN A 8 5.60 -6.81 35.92
N PRO A 9 5.52 -5.48 36.10
CA PRO A 9 4.26 -4.77 36.33
C PRO A 9 3.44 -4.69 35.03
N GLN A 10 2.18 -5.09 35.10
CA GLN A 10 1.27 -5.06 33.97
C GLN A 10 0.90 -3.62 33.58
N ILE A 11 1.18 -3.28 32.33
CA ILE A 11 0.68 -2.10 31.64
C ILE A 11 -0.82 -2.31 31.42
N LYS A 12 -1.66 -1.52 32.10
CA LYS A 12 -3.12 -1.51 31.90
C LYS A 12 -3.44 -0.97 30.51
N THR A 13 -4.27 -1.69 29.75
CA THR A 13 -4.68 -1.29 28.40
C THR A 13 -5.78 -0.23 28.44
N PRO A 14 -5.94 0.61 27.40
CA PRO A 14 -6.96 1.66 27.35
C PRO A 14 -8.42 1.18 27.46
N ALA A 15 -8.66 -0.13 27.31
CA ALA A 15 -9.99 -0.73 27.43
C ALA A 15 -10.51 -0.76 28.87
N ASP A 16 -9.63 -0.84 29.88
CA ASP A 16 -10.02 -0.98 31.29
C ASP A 16 -10.37 0.36 31.97
N VAL A 17 -10.02 1.49 31.33
CA VAL A 17 -10.31 2.85 31.84
C VAL A 17 -11.72 3.30 31.47
N LEU A 18 -12.29 2.77 30.37
CA LEU A 18 -13.63 3.11 29.90
C LEU A 18 -14.75 2.48 30.75
N GLU A 19 -14.45 1.42 31.51
CA GLU A 19 -15.44 0.75 32.35
C GLU A 19 -15.63 1.45 33.72
N TYR A 20 -14.58 2.14 34.21
CA TYR A 20 -14.56 2.81 35.52
C TYR A 20 -15.28 4.17 35.55
N VAL A 21 -15.48 4.82 34.40
CA VAL A 21 -16.19 6.11 34.29
C VAL A 21 -17.72 5.94 34.24
N SER A 22 -18.21 4.71 34.03
CA SER A 22 -19.66 4.44 33.91
C SER A 22 -20.40 4.23 35.24
N LEU A 23 -19.70 4.15 36.37
CA LEU A 23 -20.27 3.88 37.70
C LEU A 23 -19.84 4.97 38.70
N GLY A 24 -20.49 6.13 38.65
CA GLY A 24 -20.14 7.34 39.42
C GLY A 24 -19.95 7.13 40.92
N GLY A 25 -18.69 6.91 41.33
CA GLY A 25 -18.23 6.93 42.72
C GLY A 25 -17.46 8.22 43.05
N PRO A 26 -17.38 8.62 44.33
CA PRO A 26 -16.71 9.86 44.74
C PRO A 26 -15.18 9.74 44.62
N PRO A 27 -14.45 10.86 44.45
CA PRO A 27 -13.00 10.83 44.24
C PRO A 27 -12.26 10.37 45.51
N PRO A 28 -11.14 9.63 45.38
CA PRO A 28 -10.32 9.24 46.52
C PRO A 28 -9.50 10.41 47.06
N ASP A 29 -9.29 10.38 48.37
CA ASP A 29 -8.59 11.34 49.21
C ASP A 29 -7.08 11.39 48.91
N ASN A 30 -6.55 12.57 48.57
CA ASN A 30 -5.14 12.79 48.28
C ASN A 30 -4.42 13.24 49.56
N SER A 31 -3.92 12.27 50.33
CA SER A 31 -2.95 12.53 51.41
C SER A 31 -1.83 11.48 51.40
N ALA A 32 -0.84 11.65 50.51
CA ALA A 32 0.53 11.18 50.73
C ALA A 32 1.49 11.66 49.63
N GLY A 33 2.46 12.48 50.02
CA GLY A 33 3.88 12.35 49.62
C GLY A 33 4.30 12.87 48.26
N ASP A 34 4.98 14.02 48.28
CA ASP A 34 5.79 14.60 47.21
C ASP A 34 6.77 13.61 46.57
N ASP A 35 6.75 13.54 45.23
CA ASP A 35 7.91 13.43 44.32
C ASP A 35 7.41 13.13 42.89
N ILE A 36 6.90 14.15 42.22
CA ILE A 36 6.66 14.14 40.76
C ILE A 36 7.67 15.11 40.13
N PRO A 37 8.62 14.66 39.30
CA PRO A 37 9.52 15.57 38.60
C PRO A 37 8.73 16.43 37.60
N PRO A 38 9.14 17.68 37.36
CA PRO A 38 8.38 18.60 36.52
C PRO A 38 8.31 18.08 35.08
N ILE A 39 7.11 18.09 34.52
CA ILE A 39 6.85 17.85 33.11
C ILE A 39 7.52 19.00 32.34
N PRO A 40 8.37 18.74 31.33
CA PRO A 40 8.96 19.82 30.56
C PRO A 40 7.87 20.55 29.77
N GLU A 41 7.90 21.88 29.80
CA GLU A 41 7.07 22.76 28.98
C GLU A 41 7.19 22.35 27.51
N ILE A 42 6.07 21.98 26.91
CA ILE A 42 5.94 21.83 25.47
C ILE A 42 5.78 23.25 24.93
N GLU A 43 6.81 23.76 24.27
CA GLU A 43 6.74 24.95 23.42
C GLU A 43 5.53 24.81 22.48
N GLU A 44 4.57 25.74 22.56
CA GLU A 44 3.47 25.85 21.60
C GLU A 44 4.05 26.13 20.21
N THR A 45 4.21 25.07 19.42
CA THR A 45 4.45 25.21 17.98
C THR A 45 3.14 25.61 17.31
N ASP A 46 3.19 26.77 16.66
CA ASP A 46 2.18 27.39 15.82
C ASP A 46 1.35 26.38 14.99
N PRO A 47 0.01 26.28 15.18
CA PRO A 47 -0.85 25.35 14.48
C PRO A 47 -1.09 25.73 13.00
N THR A 48 -0.43 26.77 12.47
CA THR A 48 -0.51 27.14 11.06
C THR A 48 0.62 26.56 10.18
N ALA A 49 1.58 25.82 10.76
CA ALA A 49 2.73 25.28 10.03
C ALA A 49 2.54 23.87 9.42
N GLU A 50 1.42 23.16 9.67
CA GLU A 50 1.18 21.80 9.15
C GLU A 50 0.29 21.72 7.90
N VAL A 51 0.25 22.78 7.10
CA VAL A 51 -0.34 22.71 5.74
C VAL A 51 0.75 23.02 4.71
N GLU A 52 1.85 22.26 4.72
CA GLU A 52 2.79 22.28 3.60
C GLU A 52 3.30 20.89 3.22
N SER A 53 2.92 20.52 2.00
CA SER A 53 3.41 19.42 1.16
C SER A 53 2.92 18.00 1.49
N THR A 54 1.94 17.55 0.71
CA THR A 54 2.00 16.20 0.12
C THR A 54 3.23 16.14 -0.79
N SER A 55 4.43 16.11 -0.21
CA SER A 55 5.67 16.06 -0.98
C SER A 55 5.76 14.70 -1.68
N ASN A 56 6.09 14.76 -2.96
CA ASN A 56 6.34 13.58 -3.76
C ASN A 56 7.64 12.94 -3.22
N PRO A 57 7.64 11.66 -2.78
CA PRO A 57 8.83 11.01 -2.24
C PRO A 57 10.01 10.98 -3.22
N PHE A 58 9.75 11.13 -4.53
CA PHE A 58 10.80 11.28 -5.54
C PHE A 58 11.48 12.66 -5.53
N VAL A 59 10.76 13.73 -5.18
CA VAL A 59 11.27 15.11 -5.16
C VAL A 59 12.07 15.38 -3.88
N ASP A 60 11.65 14.82 -2.74
CA ASP A 60 12.38 14.92 -1.47
C ASP A 60 13.72 14.16 -1.48
N SER A 61 13.89 13.13 -2.33
CA SER A 61 15.14 12.37 -2.41
C SER A 61 16.35 13.23 -2.80
N LEU A 62 16.15 14.26 -3.62
CA LEU A 62 17.25 15.11 -4.12
C LEU A 62 17.75 16.11 -3.07
N SER A 63 16.88 16.59 -2.16
CA SER A 63 17.27 17.51 -1.08
C SER A 63 18.06 16.82 0.05
N HIS A 64 18.02 15.49 0.13
CA HIS A 64 18.70 14.69 1.15
C HIS A 64 20.09 14.15 0.76
N THR A 65 20.63 14.48 -0.42
CA THR A 65 21.99 14.08 -0.86
C THR A 65 23.12 14.32 0.17
N PRO A 66 23.19 15.46 0.87
CA PRO A 66 24.20 15.69 1.91
C PRO A 66 24.11 14.70 3.08
N THR A 67 22.89 14.22 3.35
CA THR A 67 22.57 13.29 4.43
C THR A 67 23.22 11.92 4.19
N TYR A 68 23.16 11.41 2.96
CA TYR A 68 23.69 10.09 2.60
C TYR A 68 25.22 10.00 2.74
N LEU A 69 25.94 11.07 2.39
CA LEU A 69 27.40 11.12 2.49
C LEU A 69 27.90 11.30 3.93
N SER A 70 27.09 11.92 4.80
CA SER A 70 27.41 12.11 6.23
C SER A 70 27.22 10.85 7.11
N SER A 71 26.74 9.74 6.52
CA SER A 71 26.39 8.49 7.23
C SER A 71 27.51 7.96 8.15
N PRO A 72 28.79 7.88 7.74
CA PRO A 72 29.84 7.35 8.60
C PRO A 72 30.03 8.17 9.89
N ILE A 73 29.96 9.50 9.79
CA ILE A 73 30.14 10.40 10.94
C ILE A 73 28.98 10.22 11.92
N ARG A 74 27.75 10.14 11.40
CA ARG A 74 26.55 9.90 12.22
C ARG A 74 26.62 8.55 12.91
N PHE A 75 26.99 7.51 12.16
CA PHE A 75 27.14 6.15 12.67
C PHE A 75 28.17 6.09 13.81
N LEU A 76 29.39 6.58 13.57
CA LEU A 76 30.46 6.58 14.57
C LEU A 76 30.09 7.40 15.83
N LYS A 77 29.41 8.54 15.67
CA LYS A 77 28.92 9.33 16.83
C LYS A 77 27.83 8.63 17.62
N SER A 78 26.96 7.86 16.95
CA SER A 78 25.87 7.12 17.58
C SER A 78 26.30 5.78 18.18
N TYR A 79 27.56 5.36 17.98
CA TYR A 79 28.03 4.04 18.36
C TYR A 79 28.16 3.89 19.88
N LYS A 80 27.50 2.87 20.42
CA LYS A 80 27.53 2.57 21.86
C LYS A 80 28.62 1.53 22.14
N LEU A 81 29.52 1.85 23.07
CA LEU A 81 30.64 0.97 23.46
C LEU A 81 30.18 -0.41 23.98
N ASN A 82 28.97 -0.52 24.51
CA ASN A 82 28.41 -1.80 24.94
C ASN A 82 28.13 -2.78 23.77
N SER A 83 28.13 -2.30 22.53
CA SER A 83 28.01 -3.11 21.31
C SER A 83 29.37 -3.61 20.79
N LEU A 84 30.50 -3.06 21.28
CA LEU A 84 31.84 -3.40 20.79
C LEU A 84 32.18 -4.88 20.90
N ARG A 85 31.92 -5.49 22.07
CA ARG A 85 32.23 -6.91 22.27
C ARG A 85 31.39 -7.83 21.37
N PRO A 86 30.04 -7.69 21.30
CA PRO A 86 29.23 -8.44 20.34
C PRO A 86 29.68 -8.25 18.88
N ASP A 87 29.93 -7.00 18.46
CA ASP A 87 30.31 -6.70 17.08
C ASP A 87 31.70 -7.23 16.73
N LEU A 88 32.66 -7.17 17.67
CA LEU A 88 34.00 -7.73 17.48
C LEU A 88 33.98 -9.25 17.33
N VAL A 89 33.21 -9.93 18.19
CA VAL A 89 33.01 -11.38 18.11
C VAL A 89 32.39 -11.78 16.78
N ALA A 90 31.33 -11.08 16.37
CA ALA A 90 30.65 -11.35 15.12
C ALA A 90 31.55 -11.06 13.91
N GLY A 91 32.26 -9.92 13.92
CA GLY A 91 33.19 -9.53 12.87
C GLY A 91 34.33 -10.53 12.68
N LEU A 92 34.95 -10.97 13.78
CA LEU A 92 36.00 -12.00 13.76
C LEU A 92 35.47 -13.33 13.21
N THR A 93 34.29 -13.75 13.66
CA THR A 93 33.64 -14.98 13.19
C THR A 93 33.39 -14.93 11.68
N VAL A 94 32.79 -13.84 11.19
CA VAL A 94 32.48 -13.66 9.77
C VAL A 94 33.76 -13.52 8.95
N GLY A 95 34.79 -12.84 9.48
CA GLY A 95 36.06 -12.65 8.78
C GLY A 95 36.79 -13.96 8.52
N VAL A 96 36.82 -14.88 9.50
CA VAL A 96 37.37 -16.24 9.33
C VAL A 96 36.63 -17.00 8.22
N ILE A 97 35.30 -16.88 8.17
CA ILE A 97 34.46 -17.53 7.15
C ILE A 97 34.61 -16.88 5.78
N ALA A 98 34.86 -15.57 5.73
CA ALA A 98 34.98 -14.82 4.49
C ALA A 98 36.22 -15.26 3.69
N LEU A 99 37.35 -15.52 4.34
CA LEU A 99 38.62 -15.88 3.70
C LEU A 99 38.49 -16.97 2.60
N PRO A 100 38.02 -18.20 2.89
CA PRO A 100 37.92 -19.23 1.85
C PRO A 100 36.82 -18.92 0.82
N GLN A 101 35.74 -18.27 1.24
CA GLN A 101 34.60 -17.99 0.37
C GLN A 101 34.97 -16.99 -0.72
N VAL A 102 35.64 -15.90 -0.36
CA VAL A 102 35.95 -14.83 -1.31
C VAL A 102 37.05 -15.26 -2.29
N ILE A 103 37.96 -16.13 -1.86
CA ILE A 103 38.92 -16.80 -2.75
C ILE A 103 38.18 -17.70 -3.75
N ALA A 104 37.28 -18.57 -3.26
CA ALA A 104 36.50 -19.45 -4.13
C ALA A 104 35.66 -18.65 -5.15
N PHE A 105 35.07 -17.53 -4.74
CA PHE A 105 34.30 -16.67 -5.63
C PHE A 105 35.16 -15.95 -6.67
N ALA A 106 36.37 -15.51 -6.33
CA ALA A 106 37.31 -14.97 -7.31
C ALA A 106 37.69 -16.02 -8.36
N LEU A 107 37.94 -17.26 -7.93
CA LEU A 107 38.24 -18.37 -8.84
C LEU A 107 37.05 -18.72 -9.75
N ILE A 108 35.81 -18.63 -9.26
CA ILE A 108 34.60 -18.76 -10.09
C ILE A 108 34.52 -17.64 -11.13
N ALA A 109 35.01 -16.44 -10.81
CA ALA A 109 35.10 -15.35 -11.78
C ALA A 109 36.29 -15.48 -12.75
N GLU A 110 37.10 -16.56 -12.63
CA GLU A 110 38.39 -16.75 -13.31
C GLU A 110 39.37 -15.57 -13.07
N LEU A 111 39.31 -15.02 -11.85
CA LEU A 111 40.16 -13.95 -11.37
C LEU A 111 41.20 -14.46 -10.35
N PRO A 112 42.33 -13.75 -10.18
CA PRO A 112 43.29 -14.03 -9.13
C PRO A 112 42.64 -14.05 -7.73
N PRO A 113 43.00 -14.99 -6.83
CA PRO A 113 42.49 -15.08 -5.47
C PRO A 113 42.56 -13.78 -4.67
N GLU A 114 43.62 -13.00 -4.89
CA GLU A 114 43.88 -11.73 -4.22
C GLU A 114 42.76 -10.73 -4.47
N MET A 115 42.21 -10.67 -5.68
CA MET A 115 41.12 -9.74 -6.02
C MET A 115 39.85 -10.00 -5.20
N GLY A 116 39.59 -11.26 -4.84
CA GLY A 116 38.49 -11.61 -3.93
C GLY A 116 38.69 -11.07 -2.53
N LEU A 117 39.92 -11.19 -2.00
CA LEU A 117 40.27 -10.64 -0.69
C LEU A 117 40.22 -9.11 -0.70
N TYR A 118 40.77 -8.47 -1.73
CA TYR A 118 40.72 -7.01 -1.90
C TYR A 118 39.29 -6.48 -1.95
N ALA A 119 38.42 -7.11 -2.75
CA ALA A 119 37.02 -6.76 -2.82
C ALA A 119 36.32 -6.95 -1.46
N ALA A 120 36.60 -8.02 -0.72
CA ALA A 120 36.00 -8.26 0.60
C ALA A 120 36.45 -7.24 1.66
N ILE A 121 37.71 -6.80 1.59
CA ILE A 121 38.26 -5.78 2.49
C ILE A 121 37.64 -4.41 2.16
N VAL A 122 37.80 -3.95 0.92
CA VAL A 122 37.46 -2.59 0.52
C VAL A 122 35.94 -2.41 0.44
N ALA A 123 35.23 -3.30 -0.25
CA ALA A 123 33.78 -3.21 -0.36
C ALA A 123 33.09 -3.42 0.99
N GLY A 124 33.65 -4.29 1.84
CA GLY A 124 33.09 -4.53 3.18
C GLY A 124 33.29 -3.34 4.12
N ILE A 125 34.44 -2.66 4.08
CA ILE A 125 34.67 -1.42 4.85
C ILE A 125 33.73 -0.31 4.39
N VAL A 126 33.73 -0.02 3.09
CA VAL A 126 32.91 1.07 2.52
C VAL A 126 31.42 0.76 2.65
N GLY A 127 31.02 -0.48 2.39
CA GLY A 127 29.65 -0.94 2.56
C GLY A 127 29.16 -0.84 4.01
N ALA A 128 30.01 -1.12 5.00
CA ALA A 128 29.64 -0.96 6.41
C ALA A 128 29.52 0.51 6.83
N LEU A 129 30.37 1.40 6.32
CA LEU A 129 30.37 2.81 6.68
C LEU A 129 29.22 3.60 6.04
N TRP A 130 28.87 3.29 4.79
CA TRP A 130 27.81 3.99 4.04
C TRP A 130 26.52 3.19 3.84
N GLY A 131 26.49 1.88 4.10
CA GLY A 131 25.25 1.09 4.05
C GLY A 131 24.30 1.41 5.21
N SER A 132 23.07 0.91 5.19
CA SER A 132 22.07 1.11 6.26
C SER A 132 21.89 -0.12 7.15
N SER A 133 22.07 -1.34 6.62
CA SER A 133 21.75 -2.58 7.32
C SER A 133 22.83 -3.00 8.32
N ASP A 134 22.45 -3.25 9.57
CA ASP A 134 23.36 -3.64 10.66
C ASP A 134 24.01 -5.01 10.48
N GLN A 135 23.34 -5.94 9.80
CA GLN A 135 23.84 -7.30 9.62
C GLN A 135 24.51 -7.51 8.26
N MET A 136 24.38 -6.57 7.32
CA MET A 136 24.85 -6.73 5.95
C MET A 136 26.37 -6.85 5.89
N ASN A 137 26.85 -7.90 5.23
CA ASN A 137 28.25 -8.08 4.91
C ASN A 137 28.46 -8.03 3.38
N THR A 138 29.13 -6.98 2.92
CA THR A 138 29.35 -6.67 1.50
C THR A 138 30.64 -7.30 0.97
N GLY A 139 30.66 -7.74 -0.28
CA GLY A 139 31.87 -8.17 -0.99
C GLY A 139 31.56 -9.22 -2.07
N PRO A 140 32.53 -10.06 -2.46
CA PRO A 140 32.31 -11.13 -3.41
C PRO A 140 31.14 -12.05 -3.05
N ALA A 141 30.34 -12.38 -4.06
CA ALA A 141 29.24 -13.31 -3.95
C ALA A 141 29.20 -14.22 -5.19
N ASN A 142 28.68 -15.43 -5.01
CA ASN A 142 28.63 -16.44 -6.08
C ASN A 142 27.95 -15.93 -7.36
N ALA A 143 26.72 -15.40 -7.24
CA ALA A 143 25.94 -14.94 -8.39
C ALA A 143 26.65 -13.80 -9.15
N ILE A 144 27.20 -12.84 -8.40
CA ILE A 144 27.95 -11.71 -8.98
C ILE A 144 29.23 -12.19 -9.66
N SER A 145 29.94 -13.15 -9.09
CA SER A 145 31.19 -13.69 -9.67
C SER A 145 30.95 -14.41 -10.99
N ILE A 146 29.87 -15.19 -11.09
CA ILE A 146 29.45 -15.82 -12.36
C ILE A 146 29.06 -14.76 -13.39
N LEU A 147 28.33 -13.72 -12.98
CA LEU A 147 27.94 -12.64 -13.89
C LEU A 147 29.15 -11.84 -14.39
N VAL A 148 30.12 -11.56 -13.51
CA VAL A 148 31.40 -10.94 -13.85
C VAL A 148 32.11 -11.80 -14.90
N LEU A 149 32.31 -13.10 -14.65
CA LEU A 149 32.90 -14.01 -15.64
C LEU A 149 32.17 -13.93 -16.98
N SER A 150 30.85 -14.13 -16.98
CA SER A 150 30.07 -14.16 -18.22
C SER A 150 30.10 -12.85 -19.00
N SER A 151 30.27 -11.71 -18.30
CA SER A 151 30.39 -10.39 -18.92
C SER A 151 31.78 -10.16 -19.52
N LEU A 152 32.81 -10.71 -18.89
CA LEU A 152 34.20 -10.50 -19.28
C LEU A 152 34.68 -11.48 -20.38
N LEU A 153 34.09 -12.68 -20.47
CA LEU A 153 34.42 -13.67 -21.50
C LEU A 153 34.24 -13.13 -22.93
N ALA A 154 33.35 -12.15 -23.13
CA ALA A 154 33.15 -11.50 -24.43
C ALA A 154 34.21 -10.42 -24.75
N ILE A 155 35.06 -10.08 -23.79
CA ILE A 155 35.97 -8.92 -23.87
C ILE A 155 37.42 -9.37 -23.93
N ALA A 156 37.83 -10.27 -23.03
CA ALA A 156 39.21 -10.71 -22.91
C ALA A 156 39.31 -12.18 -22.51
N ALA A 157 40.48 -12.77 -22.77
CA ALA A 157 40.76 -14.13 -22.32
C ALA A 157 40.95 -14.17 -20.80
N PRO A 158 40.39 -15.15 -20.09
CA PRO A 158 40.59 -15.33 -18.65
C PRO A 158 42.07 -15.31 -18.25
N GLY A 159 42.39 -14.60 -17.17
CA GLY A 159 43.76 -14.46 -16.66
C GLY A 159 44.66 -13.47 -17.40
N SER A 160 44.21 -12.88 -18.52
CA SER A 160 44.94 -11.79 -19.18
C SER A 160 44.93 -10.49 -18.34
N PRO A 161 45.93 -9.60 -18.47
CA PRO A 161 45.93 -8.30 -17.82
C PRO A 161 44.67 -7.47 -18.17
N GLU A 162 44.22 -7.55 -19.43
CA GLU A 162 43.02 -6.88 -19.91
C GLU A 162 41.75 -7.40 -19.20
N PHE A 163 41.66 -8.72 -18.97
CA PHE A 163 40.54 -9.33 -18.24
C PHE A 163 40.48 -8.86 -16.78
N ILE A 164 41.63 -8.76 -16.14
CA ILE A 164 41.77 -8.27 -14.75
C ILE A 164 41.34 -6.80 -14.64
N LEU A 165 41.83 -5.93 -15.54
CA LEU A 165 41.46 -4.52 -15.56
C LEU A 165 39.98 -4.32 -15.91
N ALA A 166 39.45 -5.10 -16.85
CA ALA A 166 38.04 -5.06 -17.20
C ALA A 166 37.13 -5.48 -16.02
N ALA A 167 37.57 -6.40 -15.15
CA ALA A 167 36.83 -6.77 -13.93
C ALA A 167 36.73 -5.60 -12.93
N GLY A 168 37.82 -4.86 -12.72
CA GLY A 168 37.82 -3.65 -11.89
C GLY A 168 36.97 -2.53 -12.50
N MET A 169 37.07 -2.32 -13.80
CA MET A 169 36.27 -1.32 -14.54
C MET A 169 34.76 -1.64 -14.46
N LEU A 170 34.40 -2.92 -14.65
CA LEU A 170 33.03 -3.42 -14.49
C LEU A 170 32.48 -3.13 -13.09
N ALA A 171 33.30 -3.29 -12.05
CA ALA A 171 32.93 -2.98 -10.67
C ALA A 171 32.65 -1.49 -10.46
N VAL A 172 33.50 -0.62 -11.00
CA VAL A 172 33.29 0.84 -10.95
C VAL A 172 32.00 1.22 -11.66
N MET A 173 31.77 0.72 -12.87
CA MET A 173 30.56 1.04 -13.64
C MET A 173 29.28 0.54 -12.95
N ALA A 174 29.31 -0.69 -12.42
CA ALA A 174 28.20 -1.24 -11.64
C ALA A 174 27.95 -0.40 -10.38
N GLY A 175 29.01 0.03 -9.68
CA GLY A 175 28.90 0.88 -8.50
C GLY A 175 28.34 2.28 -8.80
N VAL A 176 28.74 2.90 -9.92
CA VAL A 176 28.18 4.18 -10.39
C VAL A 176 26.69 4.04 -10.68
N PHE A 177 26.29 2.97 -11.38
CA PHE A 177 24.87 2.70 -11.61
C PHE A 177 24.09 2.56 -10.29
N GLN A 178 24.61 1.80 -9.33
CA GLN A 178 23.99 1.62 -8.02
C GLN A 178 23.89 2.93 -7.22
N LEU A 179 24.91 3.78 -7.30
CA LEU A 179 24.91 5.09 -6.69
C LEU A 179 23.81 5.98 -7.31
N ILE A 180 23.69 6.00 -8.65
CA ILE A 180 22.63 6.74 -9.35
C ILE A 180 21.24 6.26 -8.87
N MET A 181 21.04 4.94 -8.77
CA MET A 181 19.79 4.35 -8.29
C MET A 181 19.45 4.78 -6.86
N GLY A 182 20.44 4.76 -5.95
CA GLY A 182 20.26 5.18 -4.56
C GLY A 182 19.95 6.67 -4.42
N LEU A 183 20.67 7.53 -5.15
CA LEU A 183 20.46 8.98 -5.12
C LEU A 183 19.13 9.42 -5.76
N SER A 184 18.62 8.63 -6.72
CA SER A 184 17.33 8.88 -7.38
C SER A 184 16.11 8.44 -6.57
N GLY A 185 16.29 7.92 -5.36
CA GLY A 185 15.19 7.50 -4.50
C GLY A 185 14.53 6.16 -4.89
N LEU A 186 15.13 5.41 -5.82
CA LEU A 186 14.55 4.18 -6.36
C LEU A 186 14.60 2.99 -5.40
N GLY A 187 15.27 3.15 -4.25
CA GLY A 187 15.18 2.21 -3.13
C GLY A 187 13.76 2.13 -2.54
N VAL A 188 12.84 3.06 -2.84
CA VAL A 188 11.42 2.90 -2.44
C VAL A 188 10.77 1.67 -3.07
N LEU A 189 11.25 1.22 -4.25
CA LEU A 189 10.71 0.03 -4.93
C LEU A 189 10.90 -1.25 -4.11
N VAL A 190 11.86 -1.23 -3.20
CA VAL A 190 12.11 -2.30 -2.24
C VAL A 190 10.89 -2.48 -1.32
N ASN A 191 10.12 -1.42 -1.01
CA ASN A 191 8.91 -1.46 -0.17
C ASN A 191 7.82 -2.40 -0.64
N PHE A 192 7.80 -2.76 -1.92
CA PHE A 192 6.82 -3.67 -2.48
C PHE A 192 7.12 -5.16 -2.24
N VAL A 193 8.26 -5.49 -1.60
CA VAL A 193 8.55 -6.87 -1.16
C VAL A 193 7.71 -7.18 0.08
N SER A 194 6.67 -7.99 -0.08
CA SER A 194 5.78 -8.37 1.02
C SER A 194 6.47 -9.29 2.03
N HIS A 195 5.97 -9.29 3.27
CA HIS A 195 6.48 -10.13 4.35
C HIS A 195 6.51 -11.62 3.97
N SER A 196 5.50 -12.09 3.24
CA SER A 196 5.39 -13.45 2.71
C SER A 196 6.55 -13.84 1.78
N VAL A 197 6.99 -12.91 0.92
CA VAL A 197 8.17 -13.10 0.04
C VAL A 197 9.42 -13.24 0.89
N ILE A 198 9.59 -12.38 1.90
CA ILE A 198 10.78 -12.34 2.75
C ILE A 198 10.95 -13.66 3.52
N ILE A 199 9.90 -14.16 4.17
CA ILE A 199 9.94 -15.42 4.93
C ILE A 199 10.14 -16.63 4.02
N GLY A 200 9.48 -16.66 2.85
CA GLY A 200 9.68 -17.70 1.85
C GLY A 200 11.11 -17.74 1.33
N PHE A 201 11.66 -16.57 1.00
CA PHE A 201 13.03 -16.39 0.54
C PHE A 201 14.06 -16.82 1.59
N ALA A 202 13.96 -16.31 2.83
CA ALA A 202 14.90 -16.61 3.89
C ALA A 202 14.95 -18.11 4.22
N SER A 203 13.77 -18.76 4.30
CA SER A 203 13.66 -20.20 4.53
C SER A 203 14.22 -21.01 3.36
N GLY A 204 13.95 -20.60 2.12
CA GLY A 204 14.49 -21.25 0.92
C GLY A 204 16.02 -21.13 0.83
N ALA A 205 16.55 -19.94 1.12
CA ALA A 205 17.99 -19.68 1.16
C ALA A 205 18.70 -20.45 2.28
N GLY A 206 18.09 -20.55 3.47
CA GLY A 206 18.57 -21.40 4.56
C GLY A 206 18.69 -22.86 4.12
N LEU A 207 17.64 -23.42 3.51
CA LEU A 207 17.67 -24.79 3.02
C LEU A 207 18.71 -24.98 1.90
N LEU A 208 18.82 -24.04 0.96
CA LEU A 208 19.80 -24.07 -0.12
C LEU A 208 21.23 -24.06 0.40
N ILE A 209 21.54 -23.21 1.39
CA ILE A 209 22.84 -23.17 2.05
C ILE A 209 23.13 -24.51 2.72
N GLY A 210 22.17 -25.07 3.46
CA GLY A 210 22.32 -26.37 4.11
C GLY A 210 22.64 -27.49 3.11
N ILE A 211 21.88 -27.58 2.02
CA ILE A 211 22.13 -28.58 0.96
C ILE A 211 23.49 -28.36 0.30
N GLY A 212 23.86 -27.10 0.03
CA GLY A 212 25.15 -26.75 -0.56
C GLY A 212 26.35 -27.14 0.31
N GLN A 213 26.17 -27.32 1.62
CA GLN A 213 27.25 -27.75 2.51
C GLN A 213 27.40 -29.27 2.64
N LEU A 214 26.45 -30.09 2.18
CA LEU A 214 26.49 -31.55 2.37
C LEU A 214 27.79 -32.18 1.85
N LYS A 215 28.28 -31.72 0.69
CA LYS A 215 29.57 -32.14 0.13
C LYS A 215 30.73 -31.92 1.10
N ASN A 216 30.79 -30.75 1.73
CA ASN A 216 31.87 -30.36 2.64
C ASN A 216 31.72 -31.01 4.02
N VAL A 217 30.49 -31.27 4.47
CA VAL A 217 30.20 -32.01 5.71
C VAL A 217 30.75 -33.42 5.62
N PHE A 218 30.50 -34.14 4.53
CA PHE A 218 30.93 -35.53 4.35
C PHE A 218 32.32 -35.69 3.71
N GLY A 219 32.96 -34.59 3.30
CA GLY A 219 34.26 -34.63 2.63
C GLY A 219 34.23 -35.27 1.24
N LEU A 220 33.13 -35.11 0.51
CA LEU A 220 32.91 -35.73 -0.80
C LEU A 220 33.47 -34.85 -1.93
N GLU A 221 33.82 -35.48 -3.05
CA GLU A 221 34.31 -34.81 -4.24
C GLU A 221 33.41 -35.07 -5.45
N PHE A 222 32.58 -34.09 -5.78
CA PHE A 222 31.80 -34.08 -7.02
C PHE A 222 31.50 -32.64 -7.47
N GLN A 223 31.15 -32.49 -8.74
CA GLN A 223 30.61 -31.26 -9.32
C GLN A 223 29.08 -31.38 -9.34
N SER A 224 28.36 -30.33 -8.95
CA SER A 224 26.90 -30.30 -8.99
C SER A 224 26.42 -29.06 -9.72
N ARG A 225 25.43 -29.23 -10.61
CA ARG A 225 24.86 -28.12 -11.38
C ARG A 225 23.68 -27.47 -10.69
N ASN A 226 22.95 -28.24 -9.88
CA ASN A 226 21.76 -27.79 -9.18
C ASN A 226 21.60 -28.52 -7.83
N VAL A 227 20.55 -28.17 -7.10
CA VAL A 227 20.23 -28.74 -5.78
C VAL A 227 19.94 -30.24 -5.87
N ILE A 228 19.24 -30.67 -6.92
CA ILE A 228 18.86 -32.06 -7.13
C ILE A 228 20.11 -32.92 -7.33
N ASP A 229 21.02 -32.49 -8.20
CA ASP A 229 22.33 -33.09 -8.44
C ASP A 229 23.16 -33.14 -7.15
N THR A 230 23.07 -32.11 -6.29
CA THR A 230 23.78 -32.09 -5.01
C THR A 230 23.25 -33.17 -4.06
N ILE A 231 21.94 -33.30 -3.93
CA ILE A 231 21.31 -34.31 -3.08
C ILE A 231 21.58 -35.72 -3.62
N SER A 232 21.37 -35.95 -4.92
CA SER A 232 21.53 -37.26 -5.53
C SER A 232 22.99 -37.73 -5.48
N ASN A 233 23.95 -36.86 -5.82
CA ASN A 233 25.37 -37.18 -5.69
C ASN A 233 25.78 -37.39 -4.24
N THR A 234 25.26 -36.59 -3.30
CA THR A 234 25.55 -36.81 -1.87
C THR A 234 25.09 -38.19 -1.42
N ILE A 235 23.89 -38.63 -1.81
CA ILE A 235 23.37 -39.96 -1.47
C ILE A 235 24.21 -41.07 -2.12
N LEU A 236 24.54 -40.90 -3.41
CA LEU A 236 25.30 -41.88 -4.17
C LEU A 236 26.73 -42.07 -3.63
N PHE A 237 27.41 -40.97 -3.29
CA PHE A 237 28.79 -40.97 -2.81
C PHE A 237 28.90 -41.06 -1.28
N LEU A 238 27.79 -41.12 -0.54
CA LEU A 238 27.79 -41.20 0.92
C LEU A 238 28.68 -42.31 1.50
N PRO A 239 28.75 -43.53 0.89
CA PRO A 239 29.66 -44.58 1.35
C PRO A 239 31.15 -44.21 1.25
N GLN A 240 31.51 -43.22 0.42
CA GLN A 240 32.88 -42.72 0.23
C GLN A 240 33.18 -41.53 1.15
N SER A 241 32.36 -41.29 2.17
CA SER A 241 32.54 -40.17 3.10
C SER A 241 33.87 -40.27 3.85
N HIS A 242 34.53 -39.12 3.97
CA HIS A 242 35.78 -39.02 4.72
C HIS A 242 35.46 -38.86 6.21
N LEU A 243 35.80 -39.88 7.01
CA LEU A 243 35.39 -39.97 8.42
C LEU A 243 35.93 -38.80 9.25
N ALA A 244 37.20 -38.41 9.08
CA ALA A 244 37.79 -37.31 9.82
C ALA A 244 37.12 -35.96 9.48
N THR A 245 36.82 -35.72 8.21
CA THR A 245 36.10 -34.51 7.76
C THR A 245 34.70 -34.46 8.37
N THR A 246 33.99 -35.58 8.32
CA THR A 246 32.65 -35.71 8.89
C THR A 246 32.65 -35.49 10.40
N ALA A 247 33.62 -36.08 11.11
CA ALA A 247 33.79 -35.90 12.55
C ALA A 247 34.08 -34.44 12.93
N ILE A 248 34.94 -33.74 12.17
CA ILE A 248 35.21 -32.31 12.38
C ILE A 248 33.93 -31.49 12.18
N SER A 249 33.20 -31.72 11.09
CA SER A 249 31.97 -30.97 10.80
C SER A 249 30.88 -31.21 11.85
N ILE A 250 30.59 -32.47 12.19
CA ILE A 250 29.61 -32.82 13.22
C ILE A 250 30.06 -32.32 14.60
N GLY A 251 31.34 -32.47 14.93
CA GLY A 251 31.92 -31.95 16.17
C GLY A 251 31.75 -30.44 16.28
N THR A 252 31.97 -29.71 15.19
CA THR A 252 31.73 -28.26 15.10
C THR A 252 30.27 -27.93 15.40
N ILE A 253 29.31 -28.63 14.78
CA ILE A 253 27.87 -28.45 15.04
C ILE A 253 27.54 -28.70 16.52
N ILE A 254 28.03 -29.81 17.08
CA ILE A 254 27.79 -30.18 18.48
C ILE A 254 28.34 -29.10 19.42
N ILE A 255 29.57 -28.63 19.19
CA ILE A 255 30.18 -27.56 20.00
C ILE A 255 29.33 -26.29 19.95
N ILE A 256 28.89 -25.86 18.77
CA ILE A 256 28.06 -24.65 18.62
C ILE A 256 26.73 -24.81 19.36
N VAL A 257 26.02 -25.92 19.16
CA VAL A 257 24.73 -26.17 19.80
C VAL A 257 24.87 -26.30 21.32
N ALA A 258 25.90 -26.99 21.79
CA ALA A 258 26.19 -27.13 23.21
C ALA A 258 26.52 -25.77 23.85
N LEU A 259 27.37 -24.96 23.22
CA LEU A 259 27.69 -23.62 23.69
C LEU A 259 26.46 -22.72 23.71
N ARG A 260 25.59 -22.78 22.69
CA ARG A 260 24.32 -22.02 22.68
C ARG A 260 23.42 -22.39 23.86
N LYS A 261 23.42 -23.66 24.28
CA LYS A 261 22.59 -24.13 25.40
C LYS A 261 23.20 -23.83 26.77
N PHE A 262 24.50 -24.06 26.95
CA PHE A 262 25.15 -24.02 28.26
C PHE A 262 25.94 -22.75 28.54
N ALA A 263 26.43 -22.07 27.50
CA ALA A 263 27.24 -20.87 27.61
C ALA A 263 26.91 -19.86 26.48
N PRO A 264 25.66 -19.37 26.38
CA PRO A 264 25.19 -18.53 25.26
C PRO A 264 25.94 -17.20 25.13
N LYS A 265 26.75 -16.82 26.12
CA LYS A 265 27.63 -15.64 26.09
C LYS A 265 28.95 -15.87 25.34
N LEU A 266 29.29 -17.12 25.02
CA LEU A 266 30.51 -17.48 24.31
C LEU A 266 30.29 -17.51 22.79
N PRO A 267 31.31 -17.14 21.99
CA PRO A 267 31.21 -17.11 20.54
C PRO A 267 31.28 -18.51 19.94
N GLY A 268 30.14 -19.21 19.95
CA GLY A 268 30.03 -20.63 19.57
C GLY A 268 30.74 -20.97 18.26
N PRO A 269 30.40 -20.31 17.14
CA PRO A 269 31.03 -20.58 15.84
C PRO A 269 32.55 -20.36 15.82
N LEU A 270 33.03 -19.25 16.37
CA LEU A 270 34.48 -18.96 16.41
C LEU A 270 35.24 -19.97 17.25
N LEU A 271 34.73 -20.30 18.44
CA LEU A 271 35.39 -21.26 19.33
C LEU A 271 35.43 -22.65 18.69
N ALA A 272 34.34 -23.06 18.03
CA ALA A 272 34.30 -24.32 17.31
C ALA A 272 35.32 -24.37 16.16
N MET A 273 35.49 -23.28 15.40
CA MET A 273 36.52 -23.17 14.37
C MET A 273 37.95 -23.25 14.94
N VAL A 274 38.23 -22.57 16.04
CA VAL A 274 39.55 -22.61 16.71
C VAL A 274 39.84 -24.02 17.20
N VAL A 275 38.87 -24.67 17.85
CA VAL A 275 39.01 -26.06 18.33
C VAL A 275 39.26 -26.99 17.14
N ALA A 276 38.47 -26.91 16.07
CA ALA A 276 38.67 -27.72 14.88
C ALA A 276 40.06 -27.52 14.24
N SER A 277 40.53 -26.27 14.17
CA SER A 277 41.86 -25.95 13.64
C SER A 277 42.98 -26.54 14.51
N PHE A 278 42.81 -26.52 15.83
CA PHE A 278 43.73 -27.16 16.77
C PHE A 278 43.80 -28.68 16.56
N PHE A 279 42.67 -29.35 16.33
CA PHE A 279 42.66 -30.78 16.00
C PHE A 279 43.36 -31.08 14.66
N VAL A 280 43.13 -30.25 13.63
CA VAL A 280 43.81 -30.41 12.33
C VAL A 280 45.31 -30.25 12.47
N TYR A 281 45.77 -29.26 13.24
CA TYR A 281 47.19 -29.05 13.55
C TYR A 281 47.81 -30.22 14.32
N PHE A 282 47.19 -30.62 15.44
CA PHE A 282 47.77 -31.60 16.36
C PHE A 282 47.84 -33.01 15.77
N PHE A 283 46.83 -33.42 15.00
CA PHE A 283 46.75 -34.75 14.39
C PHE A 283 47.23 -34.76 12.93
N ASP A 284 47.77 -33.65 12.42
CA ASP A 284 48.22 -33.48 11.04
C ASP A 284 47.17 -33.91 9.99
N LEU A 285 45.89 -33.60 10.27
CA LEU A 285 44.77 -34.08 9.45
C LEU A 285 44.74 -33.45 8.06
N GLY A 286 45.44 -32.33 7.85
CA GLY A 286 45.62 -31.71 6.54
C GLY A 286 46.31 -32.66 5.56
N ASN A 287 47.40 -33.29 5.99
CA ASN A 287 48.07 -34.35 5.22
C ASN A 287 47.24 -35.64 5.16
N GLY A 288 46.38 -35.86 6.16
CA GLY A 288 45.40 -36.94 6.21
C GLY A 288 44.17 -36.75 5.28
N GLY A 289 44.20 -35.80 4.34
CA GLY A 289 43.14 -35.61 3.34
C GLY A 289 42.00 -34.68 3.77
N VAL A 290 42.06 -34.07 4.96
CA VAL A 290 41.11 -33.01 5.34
C VAL A 290 41.43 -31.73 4.56
N LYS A 291 40.47 -31.24 3.80
CA LYS A 291 40.63 -30.00 3.03
C LYS A 291 40.73 -28.78 3.93
N VAL A 292 41.77 -27.99 3.68
CA VAL A 292 42.10 -26.75 4.37
C VAL A 292 42.19 -25.59 3.37
N ILE A 293 42.19 -24.36 3.85
CA ILE A 293 42.20 -23.17 2.98
C ILE A 293 43.52 -23.01 2.22
N GLY A 294 44.64 -23.32 2.88
CA GLY A 294 45.98 -23.14 2.32
C GLY A 294 46.60 -21.78 2.67
N GLU A 295 47.68 -21.41 1.98
CA GLU A 295 48.38 -20.15 2.22
C GLU A 295 47.58 -18.95 1.68
N LEU A 296 47.55 -17.85 2.45
CA LEU A 296 46.92 -16.60 2.00
C LEU A 296 47.96 -15.65 1.41
N PRO A 297 47.60 -14.90 0.36
CA PRO A 297 48.46 -13.85 -0.19
C PRO A 297 48.71 -12.74 0.84
N LYS A 298 49.89 -12.08 0.80
CA LYS A 298 50.37 -11.13 1.84
C LYS A 298 50.46 -9.67 1.38
N THR A 299 49.79 -9.31 0.30
CA THR A 299 49.85 -7.99 -0.33
C THR A 299 48.71 -7.06 0.12
N LEU A 300 48.97 -5.76 0.23
CA LEU A 300 47.90 -4.77 0.45
C LEU A 300 47.11 -4.54 -0.85
N PRO A 301 45.80 -4.20 -0.81
CA PRO A 301 45.04 -3.82 -1.99
C PRO A 301 45.70 -2.63 -2.70
N PRO A 302 46.30 -2.80 -3.89
CA PRO A 302 46.92 -1.70 -4.61
C PRO A 302 45.85 -0.85 -5.32
N LEU A 303 46.20 0.38 -5.69
CA LEU A 303 45.36 1.16 -6.61
C LEU A 303 45.47 0.56 -8.02
N ALA A 304 44.31 0.35 -8.65
CA ALA A 304 44.23 -0.13 -10.02
C ALA A 304 44.44 1.02 -11.02
N ASP A 305 45.28 0.80 -12.03
CA ASP A 305 45.43 1.71 -13.16
C ASP A 305 44.32 1.44 -14.20
N LEU A 306 43.09 1.87 -13.87
CA LEU A 306 41.91 1.60 -14.68
C LEU A 306 41.82 2.58 -15.86
N PRO A 307 41.48 2.11 -17.08
CA PRO A 307 41.25 2.97 -18.24
C PRO A 307 39.89 3.67 -18.16
N LEU A 308 39.71 4.58 -17.19
CA LEU A 308 38.43 5.23 -16.86
C LEU A 308 37.84 6.07 -18.00
N LEU A 309 38.65 6.45 -19.00
CA LEU A 309 38.24 7.26 -20.15
C LEU A 309 38.14 6.46 -21.46
N ASP A 310 38.32 5.13 -21.42
CA ASP A 310 38.18 4.28 -22.60
C ASP A 310 36.68 4.06 -22.92
N LEU A 311 36.15 4.89 -23.81
CA LEU A 311 34.75 4.85 -24.23
C LEU A 311 34.37 3.55 -24.94
N ASP A 312 35.30 2.88 -25.63
CA ASP A 312 35.02 1.61 -26.30
C ASP A 312 34.84 0.50 -25.26
N LEU A 313 35.76 0.42 -24.28
CA LEU A 313 35.64 -0.54 -23.19
C LEU A 313 34.40 -0.28 -22.33
N ILE A 314 34.08 0.99 -22.03
CA ILE A 314 32.85 1.38 -21.33
C ILE A 314 31.61 0.91 -22.09
N SER A 315 31.57 1.14 -23.40
CA SER A 315 30.44 0.73 -24.24
C SER A 315 30.24 -0.79 -24.20
N ARG A 316 31.33 -1.56 -24.33
CA ARG A 316 31.30 -3.04 -24.29
C ARG A 316 30.90 -3.59 -22.92
N LEU A 317 31.36 -2.96 -21.83
CA LEU A 317 31.05 -3.38 -20.46
C LEU A 317 29.68 -2.92 -19.98
N SER A 318 29.04 -1.95 -20.64
CA SER A 318 27.82 -1.28 -20.16
C SER A 318 26.69 -2.26 -19.81
N ALA A 319 26.38 -3.21 -20.68
CA ALA A 319 25.35 -4.21 -20.46
C ALA A 319 25.67 -5.13 -19.26
N GLY A 320 26.93 -5.57 -19.15
CA GLY A 320 27.40 -6.37 -18.02
C GLY A 320 27.37 -5.60 -16.71
N ALA A 321 27.77 -4.33 -16.72
CA ALA A 321 27.77 -3.46 -15.55
C ALA A 321 26.35 -3.20 -15.03
N LEU A 322 25.39 -2.95 -15.95
CA LEU A 322 23.97 -2.82 -15.61
C LEU A 322 23.42 -4.12 -15.01
N ALA A 323 23.74 -5.28 -15.60
CA ALA A 323 23.30 -6.57 -15.10
C ALA A 323 23.87 -6.84 -13.69
N VAL A 324 25.19 -6.71 -13.51
CA VAL A 324 25.85 -6.88 -12.21
C VAL A 324 25.32 -5.89 -11.17
N GLY A 325 25.17 -4.62 -11.55
CA GLY A 325 24.64 -3.57 -10.70
C GLY A 325 23.21 -3.87 -10.24
N ALA A 326 22.30 -4.17 -11.17
CA ALA A 326 20.89 -4.45 -10.89
C ALA A 326 20.70 -5.73 -10.07
N ILE A 327 21.34 -6.83 -10.46
CA ILE A 327 21.28 -8.08 -9.70
C ILE A 327 21.89 -7.91 -8.30
N GLY A 328 22.97 -7.15 -8.17
CA GLY A 328 23.57 -6.80 -6.89
C GLY A 328 22.62 -6.05 -5.96
N LEU A 329 21.85 -5.10 -6.48
CA LEU A 329 20.83 -4.38 -5.70
C LEU A 329 19.65 -5.27 -5.31
N ILE A 330 19.16 -6.11 -6.22
CA ILE A 330 18.08 -7.06 -5.93
C ILE A 330 18.51 -8.02 -4.80
N GLN A 331 19.71 -8.58 -4.91
CA GLN A 331 20.25 -9.49 -3.91
C GLN A 331 20.46 -8.79 -2.56
N THR A 332 21.11 -7.62 -2.56
CA THR A 332 21.34 -6.84 -1.33
C THR A 332 20.02 -6.45 -0.67
N THR A 333 19.04 -6.01 -1.46
CA THR A 333 17.69 -5.69 -0.99
C THR A 333 17.03 -6.87 -0.28
N ALA A 334 17.02 -8.04 -0.94
CA ALA A 334 16.37 -9.22 -0.42
C ALA A 334 17.00 -9.66 0.91
N ILE A 335 18.34 -9.63 0.97
CA ILE A 335 19.12 -9.91 2.18
C ILE A 335 18.78 -8.90 3.28
N ALA A 336 18.92 -7.59 3.00
CA ALA A 336 18.70 -6.54 3.97
C ALA A 336 17.30 -6.61 4.59
N ARG A 337 16.28 -6.89 3.77
CA ARG A 337 14.90 -7.10 4.24
C ARG A 337 14.69 -8.36 5.06
N ALA A 338 15.30 -9.47 4.63
CA ALA A 338 15.24 -10.72 5.37
C ALA A 338 15.78 -10.57 6.77
N PHE A 339 16.89 -9.86 6.92
CA PHE A 339 17.47 -9.58 8.22
C PHE A 339 16.72 -8.49 8.98
N SER A 340 16.28 -7.41 8.33
CA SER A 340 15.56 -6.34 9.03
C SER A 340 14.22 -6.78 9.61
N THR A 341 13.55 -7.70 8.93
CA THR A 341 12.30 -8.30 9.43
C THR A 341 12.53 -9.16 10.66
N GLN A 342 13.65 -9.89 10.71
CA GLN A 342 14.00 -10.75 11.86
C GLN A 342 14.53 -9.95 13.04
N THR A 343 15.32 -8.90 12.80
CA THR A 343 15.94 -8.09 13.87
C THR A 343 15.09 -6.90 14.31
N GLY A 344 14.11 -6.49 13.51
CA GLY A 344 13.29 -5.31 13.74
C GLY A 344 13.99 -3.97 13.48
N GLN A 345 15.20 -3.97 12.87
CA GLN A 345 15.89 -2.74 12.51
C GLN A 345 15.11 -1.94 11.45
N ARG A 346 15.29 -0.61 11.46
CA ARG A 346 14.80 0.25 10.38
C ARG A 346 15.83 0.28 9.25
N LEU A 347 15.42 -0.14 8.07
CA LEU A 347 16.28 -0.15 6.87
C LEU A 347 15.94 1.04 5.98
N ASP A 348 16.94 1.89 5.70
CA ASP A 348 16.88 2.85 4.60
C ASP A 348 17.46 2.19 3.33
N SER A 349 16.58 1.88 2.37
CA SER A 349 16.97 1.19 1.14
C SER A 349 17.78 2.08 0.18
N ASN A 350 17.53 3.40 0.18
CA ASN A 350 18.30 4.33 -0.66
C ASN A 350 19.73 4.45 -0.13
N GLN A 351 19.88 4.59 1.20
CA GLN A 351 21.20 4.60 1.83
C GLN A 351 21.95 3.29 1.61
N GLU A 352 21.26 2.15 1.67
CA GLU A 352 21.88 0.85 1.35
C GLU A 352 22.38 0.81 -0.09
N PHE A 353 21.63 1.35 -1.07
CA PHE A 353 22.05 1.40 -2.48
C PHE A 353 23.28 2.29 -2.67
N VAL A 354 23.29 3.46 -2.02
CA VAL A 354 24.46 4.35 -1.98
C VAL A 354 25.67 3.63 -1.40
N GLY A 355 25.51 2.90 -0.29
CA GLY A 355 26.55 2.11 0.34
C GLY A 355 27.13 1.03 -0.57
N GLN A 356 26.27 0.27 -1.26
CA GLN A 356 26.72 -0.74 -2.24
C GLN A 356 27.41 -0.11 -3.45
N GLY A 357 26.89 1.01 -3.96
CA GLY A 357 27.48 1.73 -5.08
C GLY A 357 28.89 2.23 -4.78
N LEU A 358 29.05 2.90 -3.64
CA LEU A 358 30.37 3.35 -3.15
C LEU A 358 31.31 2.16 -2.90
N ALA A 359 30.79 1.07 -2.33
CA ALA A 359 31.57 -0.13 -2.06
C ALA A 359 32.14 -0.75 -3.34
N ASN A 360 31.36 -0.82 -4.42
CA ASN A 360 31.79 -1.36 -5.70
C ASN A 360 32.73 -0.42 -6.48
N VAL A 361 32.49 0.89 -6.41
CA VAL A 361 33.44 1.88 -6.95
C VAL A 361 34.79 1.75 -6.26
N ALA A 362 34.80 1.72 -4.93
CA ALA A 362 36.03 1.57 -4.16
C ALA A 362 36.69 0.21 -4.44
N ALA A 363 35.94 -0.89 -4.49
CA ALA A 363 36.49 -2.21 -4.80
C ALA A 363 37.24 -2.21 -6.14
N GLY A 364 36.64 -1.68 -7.20
CA GLY A 364 37.29 -1.60 -8.52
C GLY A 364 38.57 -0.75 -8.51
N LEU A 365 38.54 0.41 -7.84
CA LEU A 365 39.69 1.31 -7.73
C LEU A 365 40.86 0.71 -6.93
N PHE A 366 40.60 -0.23 -6.02
CA PHE A 366 41.61 -0.91 -5.19
C PHE A 366 41.88 -2.36 -5.66
N SER A 367 41.85 -2.57 -6.98
CA SER A 367 42.13 -3.86 -7.64
C SER A 367 41.27 -5.03 -7.16
N GLY A 368 40.08 -4.76 -6.63
CA GLY A 368 39.02 -5.75 -6.43
C GLY A 368 38.11 -5.83 -7.65
N TYR A 369 37.06 -6.64 -7.52
CA TYR A 369 36.00 -6.76 -8.51
C TYR A 369 34.62 -6.60 -7.86
N ALA A 370 33.57 -6.58 -8.69
CA ALA A 370 32.21 -6.30 -8.25
C ALA A 370 31.73 -7.31 -7.18
N GLY A 371 31.05 -6.79 -6.17
CA GLY A 371 30.44 -7.54 -5.09
C GLY A 371 29.00 -7.09 -4.80
N ALA A 372 28.39 -7.76 -3.84
CA ALA A 372 27.06 -7.43 -3.30
C ALA A 372 26.95 -7.90 -1.85
N GLY A 373 25.79 -7.69 -1.23
CA GLY A 373 25.46 -8.32 0.04
C GLY A 373 25.56 -9.85 -0.02
N SER A 374 26.19 -10.47 0.99
CA SER A 374 26.30 -11.93 1.10
C SER A 374 25.35 -12.49 2.14
N PHE A 375 24.41 -13.34 1.71
CA PHE A 375 23.42 -13.95 2.60
C PHE A 375 24.08 -14.82 3.67
N ALA A 376 25.01 -15.71 3.29
CA ALA A 376 25.71 -16.59 4.23
C ALA A 376 26.52 -15.82 5.27
N ARG A 377 27.32 -14.82 4.85
CA ARG A 377 28.12 -14.00 5.77
C ARG A 377 27.23 -13.16 6.70
N SER A 378 26.18 -12.55 6.16
CA SER A 378 25.23 -11.74 6.96
C SER A 378 24.43 -12.61 7.95
N ALA A 379 24.08 -13.84 7.57
CA ALA A 379 23.42 -14.80 8.46
C ALA A 379 24.33 -15.19 9.63
N VAL A 380 25.61 -15.50 9.35
CA VAL A 380 26.59 -15.77 10.42
C VAL A 380 26.78 -14.54 11.29
N ASN A 381 26.84 -13.35 10.69
CA ASN A 381 27.01 -12.09 11.42
C ASN A 381 25.90 -11.89 12.45
N MET A 382 24.64 -12.07 12.04
CA MET A 382 23.48 -12.02 12.93
C MET A 382 23.53 -13.12 14.00
N GLU A 383 23.81 -14.36 13.61
CA GLU A 383 23.85 -15.51 14.52
C GLU A 383 24.97 -15.40 15.56
N ALA A 384 26.10 -14.78 15.20
CA ALA A 384 27.20 -14.48 16.12
C ALA A 384 26.88 -13.29 17.06
N GLY A 385 25.71 -12.66 16.92
CA GLY A 385 25.21 -11.63 17.81
C GLY A 385 25.57 -10.21 17.42
N ALA A 386 25.85 -9.94 16.14
CA ALA A 386 26.10 -8.59 15.64
C ALA A 386 24.93 -7.64 15.95
N LYS A 387 25.25 -6.49 16.53
CA LYS A 387 24.27 -5.46 16.89
C LYS A 387 24.28 -4.29 15.92
N THR A 388 25.42 -4.01 15.29
CA THR A 388 25.57 -2.86 14.40
C THR A 388 26.42 -3.19 13.17
N ARG A 389 26.38 -2.30 12.17
CA ARG A 389 27.30 -2.29 11.00
C ARG A 389 28.78 -2.40 11.34
N MET A 390 29.19 -2.09 12.57
CA MET A 390 30.57 -2.20 13.05
C MET A 390 31.11 -3.63 12.92
N SER A 391 30.26 -4.66 13.06
CA SER A 391 30.72 -6.04 12.94
C SER A 391 31.23 -6.35 11.53
N SER A 392 30.57 -5.83 10.49
CA SER A 392 31.01 -5.98 9.11
C SER A 392 32.30 -5.20 8.83
N LEU A 393 32.44 -3.99 9.40
CA LEU A 393 33.70 -3.24 9.33
C LEU A 393 34.85 -4.04 9.96
N LEU A 394 34.65 -4.54 11.17
CA LEU A 394 35.63 -5.34 11.91
C LEU A 394 35.94 -6.66 11.20
N SER A 395 34.97 -7.25 10.50
CA SER A 395 35.19 -8.42 9.65
C SER A 395 36.16 -8.14 8.52
N SER A 396 35.97 -7.05 7.79
CA SER A 396 36.88 -6.65 6.70
C SER A 396 38.27 -6.25 7.20
N VAL A 397 38.35 -5.56 8.34
CA VAL A 397 39.63 -5.26 9.00
C VAL A 397 40.32 -6.55 9.45
N PHE A 398 39.58 -7.53 9.98
CA PHE A 398 40.14 -8.82 10.33
C PHE A 398 40.67 -9.56 9.10
N VAL A 399 39.93 -9.58 7.98
CA VAL A 399 40.41 -10.18 6.73
C VAL A 399 41.72 -9.54 6.29
N LEU A 400 41.82 -8.21 6.34
CA LEU A 400 43.06 -7.49 6.05
C LEU A 400 44.21 -7.90 6.99
N VAL A 401 43.98 -7.93 8.30
CA VAL A 401 45.00 -8.33 9.28
C VAL A 401 45.40 -9.79 9.08
N ALA A 402 44.44 -10.68 8.85
CA ALA A 402 44.66 -12.11 8.62
C ALA A 402 45.46 -12.34 7.34
N MET A 403 45.16 -11.61 6.27
CA MET A 403 45.90 -11.63 5.02
C MET A 403 47.38 -11.25 5.23
N LEU A 404 47.66 -10.22 6.03
CA LEU A 404 49.04 -9.74 6.26
C LEU A 404 49.82 -10.58 7.27
N THR A 405 49.17 -11.14 8.29
CA THR A 405 49.84 -11.75 9.46
C THR A 405 49.60 -13.26 9.60
N LEU A 406 48.44 -13.76 9.18
CA LEU A 406 48.01 -15.14 9.38
C LEU A 406 48.12 -15.98 8.11
N GLY A 407 48.88 -15.52 7.10
CA GLY A 407 48.95 -16.20 5.80
C GLY A 407 49.40 -17.66 5.86
N SER A 408 50.24 -18.04 6.84
CA SER A 408 50.66 -19.43 7.07
C SER A 408 49.68 -20.25 7.90
N LEU A 409 48.76 -19.62 8.65
CA LEU A 409 47.81 -20.33 9.51
C LEU A 409 46.58 -20.86 8.76
N GLY A 410 46.34 -20.39 7.53
CA GLY A 410 45.24 -20.91 6.69
C GLY A 410 45.35 -22.40 6.37
N VAL A 411 46.56 -22.97 6.45
CA VAL A 411 46.83 -24.41 6.28
C VAL A 411 46.18 -25.25 7.39
N TYR A 412 45.81 -24.66 8.53
CA TYR A 412 45.20 -25.39 9.64
C TYR A 412 43.68 -25.20 9.73
N LEU A 413 43.08 -24.39 8.86
CA LEU A 413 41.67 -24.04 8.95
C LEU A 413 40.82 -25.00 8.09
N PRO A 414 40.07 -25.96 8.69
CA PRO A 414 39.35 -26.97 7.91
C PRO A 414 38.07 -26.43 7.29
N ILE A 415 37.86 -26.72 6.00
CA ILE A 415 36.61 -26.43 5.28
C ILE A 415 35.42 -27.16 5.92
N ALA A 416 35.67 -28.33 6.54
CA ALA A 416 34.66 -29.10 7.27
C ALA A 416 34.04 -28.33 8.45
N ALA A 417 34.85 -27.59 9.20
CA ALA A 417 34.34 -26.80 10.32
C ALA A 417 33.50 -25.62 9.82
N LEU A 418 33.93 -24.97 8.73
CA LEU A 418 33.13 -23.94 8.06
C LEU A 418 31.76 -24.49 7.63
N ALA A 419 31.72 -25.69 7.05
CA ALA A 419 30.47 -26.36 6.68
C ALA A 419 29.56 -26.57 7.89
N GLY A 420 30.12 -27.02 9.02
CA GLY A 420 29.39 -27.15 10.29
C GLY A 420 28.80 -25.82 10.80
N VAL A 421 29.56 -24.72 10.76
CA VAL A 421 29.07 -23.39 11.13
C VAL A 421 27.91 -22.95 10.21
N LEU A 422 28.07 -23.14 8.90
CA LEU A 422 27.05 -22.78 7.92
C LEU A 422 25.79 -23.64 8.04
N MET A 423 25.90 -24.91 8.42
CA MET A 423 24.74 -25.78 8.70
C MET A 423 23.91 -25.27 9.87
N VAL A 424 24.54 -24.85 10.97
CA VAL A 424 23.83 -24.28 12.12
C VAL A 424 23.17 -22.95 11.76
N THR A 425 23.87 -22.13 10.97
CA THR A 425 23.37 -20.83 10.51
C THR A 425 22.18 -21.00 9.56
N ALA A 426 22.27 -21.94 8.62
CA ALA A 426 21.20 -22.31 7.69
C ALA A 426 19.90 -22.70 8.41
N TYR A 427 20.01 -23.44 9.52
CA TYR A 427 18.87 -23.81 10.34
C TYR A 427 18.21 -22.60 11.00
N GLY A 428 19.00 -21.64 11.49
CA GLY A 428 18.49 -20.41 12.15
C GLY A 428 17.66 -19.51 11.24
N LEU A 429 17.85 -19.60 9.93
CA LEU A 429 17.13 -18.78 8.92
C LEU A 429 15.72 -19.30 8.61
N VAL A 430 15.39 -20.52 9.01
CA VAL A 430 14.09 -21.15 8.73
C VAL A 430 13.13 -20.84 9.88
N ASP A 431 12.31 -19.81 9.74
CA ASP A 431 11.28 -19.45 10.72
C ASP A 431 9.98 -20.25 10.51
N VAL A 432 9.95 -21.47 11.06
CA VAL A 432 8.78 -22.35 10.99
C VAL A 432 7.54 -21.76 11.66
N LYS A 433 7.71 -20.85 12.65
CA LYS A 433 6.58 -20.25 13.37
C LYS A 433 5.88 -19.25 12.47
N GLU A 434 6.63 -18.36 11.84
CA GLU A 434 6.09 -17.37 10.89
C GLU A 434 5.51 -18.03 9.64
N MET A 435 6.18 -19.05 9.10
CA MET A 435 5.62 -19.83 7.97
C MET A 435 4.25 -20.42 8.31
N ARG A 436 4.08 -20.93 9.54
CA ARG A 436 2.80 -21.48 10.01
C ARG A 436 1.75 -20.38 10.22
N LEU A 437 2.15 -19.19 10.66
CA LEU A 437 1.25 -18.04 10.81
C LEU A 437 0.71 -17.60 9.43
N ILE A 438 1.60 -17.42 8.45
CA ILE A 438 1.24 -17.07 7.07
C ILE A 438 0.31 -18.13 6.46
N TRP A 439 0.63 -19.41 6.65
CA TRP A 439 -0.19 -20.52 6.16
C TRP A 439 -1.64 -20.49 6.69
N LYS A 440 -1.82 -20.13 7.96
CA LYS A 440 -3.13 -20.05 8.61
C LYS A 440 -3.86 -18.73 8.35
N GLY A 441 -3.15 -17.66 7.98
CA GLY A 441 -3.69 -16.32 7.81
C GLY A 441 -4.50 -16.15 6.52
N ASN A 442 -3.80 -16.08 5.38
CA ASN A 442 -4.42 -15.78 4.09
C ASN A 442 -3.83 -16.67 2.98
N ARG A 443 -4.69 -17.18 2.09
CA ARG A 443 -4.28 -18.11 1.01
C ARG A 443 -3.32 -17.44 0.03
N SER A 444 -3.57 -16.18 -0.34
CA SER A 444 -2.69 -15.45 -1.27
C SER A 444 -1.28 -15.32 -0.70
N ASP A 445 -1.16 -15.00 0.59
CA ASP A 445 0.13 -14.87 1.27
C ASP A 445 0.86 -16.21 1.39
N ALA A 446 0.13 -17.30 1.69
CA ALA A 446 0.69 -18.65 1.68
C ALA A 446 1.21 -19.07 0.30
N ILE A 447 0.48 -18.75 -0.78
CA ILE A 447 0.91 -19.02 -2.16
C ILE A 447 2.18 -18.22 -2.49
N ILE A 448 2.22 -16.93 -2.18
CA ILE A 448 3.40 -16.07 -2.40
C ILE A 448 4.63 -16.64 -1.67
N MET A 449 4.47 -17.03 -0.40
CA MET A 449 5.53 -17.63 0.40
C MET A 449 6.03 -18.94 -0.22
N LEU A 450 5.13 -19.85 -0.63
CA LEU A 450 5.50 -21.13 -1.24
C LEU A 450 6.23 -20.94 -2.58
N ILE A 451 5.71 -20.06 -3.44
CA ILE A 451 6.32 -19.80 -4.75
C ILE A 451 7.71 -19.20 -4.57
N THR A 452 7.88 -18.30 -3.60
CA THR A 452 9.20 -17.73 -3.29
C THR A 452 10.15 -18.78 -2.69
N PHE A 453 9.66 -19.63 -1.77
CA PHE A 453 10.43 -20.70 -1.14
C PHE A 453 10.96 -21.71 -2.17
N PHE A 454 10.07 -22.27 -2.99
CA PHE A 454 10.47 -23.20 -4.05
C PHE A 454 11.26 -22.52 -5.16
N GLY A 455 10.90 -21.28 -5.52
CA GLY A 455 11.67 -20.46 -6.44
C GLY A 455 13.11 -20.30 -6.00
N THR A 456 13.35 -20.07 -4.70
CA THR A 456 14.71 -19.89 -4.15
C THR A 456 15.54 -21.18 -4.21
N ILE A 457 14.88 -22.34 -4.17
CA ILE A 457 15.55 -23.65 -4.24
C ILE A 457 15.86 -24.05 -5.69
N PHE A 458 14.93 -23.80 -6.62
CA PHE A 458 15.03 -24.32 -7.99
C PHE A 458 15.51 -23.30 -9.02
N LEU A 459 15.37 -22.01 -8.75
CA LEU A 459 15.80 -20.92 -9.61
C LEU A 459 16.97 -20.17 -8.97
N LYS A 460 17.62 -19.27 -9.71
CA LYS A 460 18.56 -18.34 -9.09
C LYS A 460 17.82 -17.44 -8.09
N ILE A 461 18.51 -17.13 -7.00
CA ILE A 461 18.00 -16.41 -5.82
C ILE A 461 17.31 -15.08 -6.22
N GLU A 462 17.90 -14.33 -7.15
CA GLU A 462 17.36 -13.07 -7.67
C GLU A 462 15.98 -13.22 -8.36
N PHE A 463 15.79 -14.27 -9.17
CA PHE A 463 14.53 -14.51 -9.88
C PHE A 463 13.43 -14.99 -8.93
N ALA A 464 13.79 -15.73 -7.88
CA ALA A 464 12.86 -16.17 -6.87
C ALA A 464 12.19 -14.98 -6.15
N VAL A 465 12.99 -13.99 -5.75
CA VAL A 465 12.49 -12.77 -5.10
C VAL A 465 11.63 -11.97 -6.07
N LEU A 466 12.09 -11.75 -7.30
CA LEU A 466 11.35 -10.99 -8.29
C LEU A 466 9.98 -11.62 -8.59
N MET A 467 9.94 -12.94 -8.76
CA MET A 467 8.69 -13.68 -8.96
C MET A 467 7.74 -13.51 -7.76
N GLY A 468 8.26 -13.61 -6.53
CA GLY A 468 7.47 -13.37 -5.32
C GLY A 468 6.87 -11.96 -5.28
N VAL A 469 7.66 -10.94 -5.60
CA VAL A 469 7.23 -9.53 -5.66
C VAL A 469 6.16 -9.32 -6.74
N LEU A 470 6.39 -9.82 -7.96
CA LEU A 470 5.45 -9.67 -9.07
C LEU A 470 4.10 -10.32 -8.77
N ILE A 471 4.11 -11.52 -8.16
CA ILE A 471 2.88 -12.21 -7.75
C ILE A 471 2.19 -11.47 -6.60
N SER A 472 2.96 -10.96 -5.63
CA SER A 472 2.42 -10.12 -4.56
C SER A 472 1.74 -8.87 -5.11
N PHE A 473 2.35 -8.24 -6.11
CA PHE A 473 1.80 -7.07 -6.80
C PHE A 473 0.55 -7.43 -7.62
N ALA A 474 0.56 -8.55 -8.34
CA ALA A 474 -0.60 -9.04 -9.08
C ALA A 474 -1.80 -9.31 -8.15
N PHE A 475 -1.58 -9.95 -6.99
CA PHE A 475 -2.63 -10.16 -6.00
C PHE A 475 -3.12 -8.85 -5.39
N TYR A 476 -2.21 -7.91 -5.10
CA TYR A 476 -2.56 -6.59 -4.60
C TYR A 476 -3.45 -5.83 -5.58
N ILE A 477 -3.03 -5.72 -6.85
CA ILE A 477 -3.81 -5.10 -7.93
C ILE A 477 -5.16 -5.78 -8.07
N THR A 478 -5.20 -7.12 -8.15
CA THR A 478 -6.46 -7.84 -8.31
C THR A 478 -7.43 -7.52 -7.16
N ARG A 479 -6.91 -7.36 -5.94
CA ARG A 479 -7.72 -7.02 -4.76
C ARG A 479 -8.22 -5.58 -4.78
N THR A 480 -7.43 -4.63 -5.28
CA THR A 480 -7.83 -3.21 -5.36
C THR A 480 -8.72 -2.92 -6.58
N SER A 481 -8.58 -3.69 -7.66
CA SER A 481 -9.38 -3.62 -8.88
C SER A 481 -10.85 -4.06 -8.71
N VAL A 482 -11.20 -4.70 -7.59
CA VAL A 482 -12.57 -5.17 -7.30
C VAL A 482 -13.08 -4.44 -6.04
N PRO A 483 -13.29 -3.11 -6.11
CA PRO A 483 -13.83 -2.35 -4.99
C PRO A 483 -15.25 -2.80 -4.65
N LYS A 484 -15.65 -2.65 -3.39
CA LYS A 484 -16.99 -3.06 -2.95
C LYS A 484 -18.00 -1.99 -3.35
N VAL A 485 -18.91 -2.34 -4.26
CA VAL A 485 -20.03 -1.49 -4.66
C VAL A 485 -21.33 -2.21 -4.32
N PHE A 486 -22.18 -1.58 -3.50
CA PHE A 486 -23.45 -2.17 -3.12
C PHE A 486 -24.51 -1.12 -2.77
N PRO A 487 -25.79 -1.41 -3.05
CA PRO A 487 -26.88 -0.54 -2.66
C PRO A 487 -27.05 -0.52 -1.14
N VAL A 488 -27.40 0.65 -0.62
CA VAL A 488 -27.66 0.89 0.80
C VAL A 488 -29.02 1.54 0.99
N VAL A 489 -29.59 1.35 2.17
CA VAL A 489 -30.85 1.97 2.60
C VAL A 489 -30.70 2.47 4.03
N PRO A 490 -31.46 3.48 4.46
CA PRO A 490 -31.49 3.89 5.85
C PRO A 490 -31.83 2.73 6.79
N ASP A 491 -31.21 2.76 7.96
CA ASP A 491 -31.56 1.91 9.09
C ASP A 491 -32.92 2.33 9.69
N LYS A 492 -33.43 1.58 10.67
CA LYS A 492 -34.75 1.88 11.25
C LYS A 492 -34.76 3.21 12.02
N THR A 493 -33.61 3.68 12.49
CA THR A 493 -33.49 4.94 13.22
C THR A 493 -33.22 6.14 12.30
N PHE A 494 -33.06 5.90 10.99
CA PHE A 494 -32.68 6.90 9.98
C PHE A 494 -31.36 7.64 10.28
N LYS A 495 -30.48 7.04 11.09
CA LYS A 495 -29.18 7.64 11.45
C LYS A 495 -28.03 7.05 10.62
N HIS A 496 -28.20 5.82 10.14
CA HIS A 496 -27.14 5.10 9.44
C HIS A 496 -27.68 4.48 8.16
N PHE A 497 -26.78 4.24 7.21
CA PHE A 497 -27.09 3.47 6.02
C PHE A 497 -26.56 2.05 6.17
N VAL A 498 -27.43 1.08 5.94
CA VAL A 498 -27.09 -0.35 5.97
C VAL A 498 -27.22 -0.95 4.58
N ARG A 499 -26.50 -2.03 4.31
CA ARG A 499 -26.58 -2.74 3.03
C ARG A 499 -28.02 -3.17 2.75
N ARG A 500 -28.51 -2.91 1.53
CA ARG A 500 -29.82 -3.40 1.07
C ARG A 500 -29.73 -4.90 0.80
N LEU A 501 -30.24 -5.69 1.74
CA LEU A 501 -30.39 -7.13 1.57
C LEU A 501 -31.66 -7.46 0.77
N PRO A 502 -31.74 -8.65 0.12
CA PRO A 502 -32.96 -9.11 -0.52
C PRO A 502 -34.15 -9.03 0.44
N GLY A 503 -35.28 -8.49 -0.02
CA GLY A 503 -36.50 -8.31 0.78
C GLY A 503 -36.59 -7.00 1.58
N ARG A 504 -35.54 -6.16 1.59
CA ARG A 504 -35.62 -4.81 2.17
C ARG A 504 -35.97 -3.78 1.09
N PRO A 505 -37.19 -3.22 1.08
CA PRO A 505 -37.61 -2.25 0.07
C PRO A 505 -36.83 -0.93 0.22
N GLY A 506 -36.52 -0.31 -0.92
CA GLY A 506 -35.90 1.02 -1.01
C GLY A 506 -36.91 2.06 -1.49
N CYS A 507 -36.45 3.31 -1.67
CA CYS A 507 -37.25 4.33 -2.34
C CYS A 507 -37.36 3.98 -3.83
N PRO A 508 -38.57 4.00 -4.43
CA PRO A 508 -38.72 3.68 -5.84
C PRO A 508 -38.10 4.74 -6.77
N GLN A 509 -37.86 5.97 -6.30
CA GLN A 509 -37.34 7.07 -7.10
C GLN A 509 -35.82 7.29 -6.94
N LEU A 510 -35.24 6.88 -5.82
CA LEU A 510 -33.86 7.19 -5.43
C LEU A 510 -33.11 5.91 -5.06
N GLY A 511 -32.12 5.56 -5.88
CA GLY A 511 -31.11 4.57 -5.55
C GLY A 511 -30.00 5.22 -4.73
N ILE A 512 -29.47 4.49 -3.74
CA ILE A 512 -28.30 4.93 -2.96
C ILE A 512 -27.25 3.84 -3.04
N ILE A 513 -26.09 4.14 -3.63
CA ILE A 513 -24.99 3.20 -3.78
C ILE A 513 -23.82 3.68 -2.94
N LYS A 514 -23.25 2.76 -2.16
CA LYS A 514 -21.97 2.97 -1.47
C LYS A 514 -20.85 2.39 -2.32
N ILE A 515 -19.84 3.21 -2.60
CA ILE A 515 -18.57 2.79 -3.21
C ILE A 515 -17.52 2.74 -2.09
N SER A 516 -16.73 1.66 -2.05
CA SER A 516 -15.66 1.47 -1.07
C SER A 516 -14.43 0.89 -1.75
N GLY A 517 -13.45 1.75 -1.99
CA GLY A 517 -12.25 1.51 -2.78
C GLY A 517 -11.99 2.67 -3.75
N ASP A 518 -10.76 2.76 -4.22
CA ASP A 518 -10.32 3.84 -5.12
C ASP A 518 -10.87 3.65 -6.55
N LEU A 519 -11.09 4.77 -7.24
CA LEU A 519 -11.56 4.80 -8.61
C LEU A 519 -10.39 5.08 -9.55
N TYR A 520 -9.77 4.03 -10.06
CA TYR A 520 -8.68 4.14 -11.04
C TYR A 520 -8.90 3.24 -12.24
N PHE A 521 -8.06 3.36 -13.27
CA PHE A 521 -8.18 2.60 -14.53
C PHE A 521 -8.42 1.09 -14.35
N GLY A 522 -7.88 0.49 -13.27
CA GLY A 522 -8.04 -0.93 -12.97
C GLY A 522 -9.34 -1.31 -12.27
N ALA A 523 -10.12 -0.35 -11.75
CA ALA A 523 -11.32 -0.58 -10.95
C ALA A 523 -12.61 -0.06 -11.61
N VAL A 524 -12.51 0.92 -12.50
CA VAL A 524 -13.68 1.63 -13.07
C VAL A 524 -14.67 0.72 -13.78
N ASN A 525 -14.20 -0.21 -14.61
CA ASN A 525 -15.09 -1.12 -15.35
C ASN A 525 -15.96 -1.97 -14.41
N HIS A 526 -15.38 -2.45 -13.30
CA HIS A 526 -16.12 -3.24 -12.31
C HIS A 526 -17.18 -2.40 -11.59
N VAL A 527 -16.82 -1.17 -11.21
CA VAL A 527 -17.75 -0.24 -10.55
C VAL A 527 -18.90 0.14 -11.47
N GLU A 528 -18.58 0.48 -12.71
CA GLU A 528 -19.54 0.83 -13.75
C GLU A 528 -20.54 -0.30 -14.01
N GLU A 529 -20.05 -1.53 -14.20
CA GLU A 529 -20.90 -2.71 -14.42
C GLU A 529 -21.88 -2.92 -13.26
N LEU A 530 -21.42 -2.76 -12.01
CA LEU A 530 -22.28 -2.94 -10.84
C LEU A 530 -23.33 -1.83 -10.70
N ILE A 531 -22.99 -0.58 -11.05
CA ILE A 531 -23.95 0.55 -11.05
C ILE A 531 -24.97 0.33 -12.18
N ILE A 532 -24.54 -0.01 -13.39
CA ILE A 532 -25.42 -0.27 -14.53
C ILE A 532 -26.34 -1.46 -14.26
N LYS A 533 -25.82 -2.52 -13.63
CA LYS A 533 -26.62 -3.68 -13.21
C LYS A 533 -27.69 -3.29 -12.19
N HIS A 534 -27.36 -2.42 -11.24
CA HIS A 534 -28.33 -1.88 -10.28
C HIS A 534 -29.40 -1.04 -10.99
N MET A 535 -28.96 -0.12 -11.84
CA MET A 535 -29.81 0.74 -12.66
C MET A 535 -30.79 -0.06 -13.54
N THR A 536 -30.35 -1.19 -14.08
CA THR A 536 -31.20 -2.09 -14.90
C THR A 536 -32.19 -2.88 -14.04
N SER A 537 -31.78 -3.27 -12.82
CA SER A 537 -32.61 -4.03 -11.88
C SER A 537 -33.69 -3.17 -11.20
N GLN A 538 -33.50 -1.85 -11.13
CA GLN A 538 -34.41 -0.90 -10.48
C GLN A 538 -34.75 0.25 -11.45
N PRO A 539 -35.53 0.01 -12.53
CA PRO A 539 -35.76 1.01 -13.57
C PRO A 539 -36.56 2.24 -13.10
N THR A 540 -37.25 2.14 -11.96
CA THR A 540 -37.98 3.26 -11.37
C THR A 540 -37.06 4.27 -10.66
N GLU A 541 -35.87 3.83 -10.22
CA GLU A 541 -34.91 4.63 -9.47
C GLU A 541 -34.17 5.59 -10.44
N ARG A 542 -34.84 6.67 -10.81
CA ARG A 542 -34.30 7.66 -11.77
C ARG A 542 -33.21 8.53 -11.18
N PHE A 543 -33.14 8.68 -9.86
CA PHE A 543 -32.09 9.45 -9.22
C PHE A 543 -31.12 8.50 -8.50
N LEU A 544 -29.83 8.82 -8.55
CA LEU A 544 -28.78 8.04 -7.88
C LEU A 544 -27.99 8.92 -6.93
N LEU A 545 -27.87 8.49 -5.67
CA LEU A 545 -26.97 9.09 -4.69
C LEU A 545 -25.76 8.17 -4.48
N LEU A 546 -24.59 8.63 -4.89
CA LEU A 546 -23.31 7.97 -4.71
C LEU A 546 -22.67 8.40 -3.38
N ARG A 547 -22.50 7.46 -2.46
CA ARG A 547 -21.77 7.69 -1.20
C ARG A 547 -20.28 7.43 -1.43
N MET A 548 -19.51 8.52 -1.44
CA MET A 548 -18.09 8.55 -1.84
C MET A 548 -17.11 8.53 -0.66
N HIS A 549 -17.58 8.48 0.58
CA HIS A 549 -16.71 8.49 1.78
C HIS A 549 -15.59 7.43 1.78
N GLY A 550 -15.79 6.30 1.09
CA GLY A 550 -14.81 5.20 1.00
C GLY A 550 -13.94 5.26 -0.26
N VAL A 551 -13.97 6.36 -1.01
CA VAL A 551 -13.16 6.59 -2.21
C VAL A 551 -12.11 7.64 -1.84
N ASN A 552 -10.86 7.21 -1.69
CA ASN A 552 -9.78 8.11 -1.27
C ASN A 552 -9.06 8.72 -2.47
N ASN A 553 -8.92 7.95 -3.55
CA ASN A 553 -8.31 8.39 -4.80
C ASN A 553 -9.24 8.19 -6.00
N CYS A 554 -9.12 9.11 -6.97
CA CYS A 554 -9.80 9.05 -8.25
C CYS A 554 -8.87 9.53 -9.35
N ASP A 555 -8.66 8.73 -10.39
CA ASP A 555 -7.92 9.14 -11.59
C ASP A 555 -8.86 9.67 -12.69
N ILE A 556 -8.28 10.09 -13.81
CA ILE A 556 -9.05 10.58 -14.96
C ILE A 556 -10.00 9.51 -15.51
N SER A 557 -9.63 8.23 -15.47
CA SER A 557 -10.52 7.13 -15.88
C SER A 557 -11.74 7.06 -14.95
N GLY A 558 -11.54 7.27 -13.64
CA GLY A 558 -12.60 7.40 -12.65
C GLY A 558 -13.55 8.55 -12.96
N ILE A 559 -13.02 9.71 -13.33
CA ILE A 559 -13.83 10.86 -13.76
C ILE A 559 -14.65 10.51 -15.01
N ARG A 560 -14.04 9.91 -16.04
CA ARG A 560 -14.75 9.52 -17.27
C ARG A 560 -15.88 8.52 -16.99
N MET A 561 -15.64 7.55 -16.12
CA MET A 561 -16.68 6.61 -15.69
C MET A 561 -17.86 7.34 -15.03
N LEU A 562 -17.59 8.32 -14.15
CA LEU A 562 -18.65 9.11 -13.52
C LEU A 562 -19.42 9.97 -14.53
N GLU A 563 -18.76 10.50 -15.56
CA GLU A 563 -19.43 11.19 -16.68
C GLU A 563 -20.36 10.25 -17.45
N THR A 564 -19.92 9.02 -17.74
CA THR A 564 -20.76 8.01 -18.40
C THR A 564 -21.99 7.70 -17.56
N ILE A 565 -21.80 7.45 -16.25
CA ILE A 565 -22.91 7.18 -15.33
C ILE A 565 -23.87 8.37 -15.25
N HIS A 566 -23.36 9.60 -15.18
CA HIS A 566 -24.20 10.81 -15.21
C HIS A 566 -25.05 10.87 -16.48
N HIS A 567 -24.44 10.68 -17.66
CA HIS A 567 -25.14 10.69 -18.94
C HIS A 567 -26.25 9.63 -19.00
N LEU A 568 -25.96 8.40 -18.58
CA LEU A 568 -26.92 7.29 -18.59
C LEU A 568 -28.14 7.55 -17.70
N TYR A 569 -27.94 8.17 -16.53
CA TYR A 569 -29.05 8.56 -15.64
C TYR A 569 -29.81 9.77 -16.19
N HIS A 570 -29.12 10.73 -16.79
CA HIS A 570 -29.73 11.93 -17.37
C HIS A 570 -30.63 11.61 -18.57
N GLU A 571 -30.20 10.71 -19.47
CA GLU A 571 -31.02 10.22 -20.60
C GLU A 571 -32.35 9.59 -20.17
N ARG A 572 -32.43 9.08 -18.94
CA ARG A 572 -33.65 8.49 -18.36
C ARG A 572 -34.54 9.53 -17.67
N GLY A 573 -34.21 10.82 -17.77
CA GLY A 573 -34.89 11.92 -17.09
C GLY A 573 -34.63 11.94 -15.58
N GLY A 574 -33.43 11.53 -15.21
CA GLY A 574 -32.92 11.43 -13.84
C GLY A 574 -31.64 12.23 -13.64
N ASP A 575 -30.95 12.01 -12.52
CA ASP A 575 -29.63 12.62 -12.28
C ASP A 575 -28.84 11.87 -11.19
N ILE A 576 -27.56 12.19 -11.06
CA ILE A 576 -26.65 11.62 -10.06
C ILE A 576 -26.16 12.68 -9.08
N PHE A 577 -26.04 12.29 -7.81
CA PHE A 577 -25.62 13.15 -6.71
C PHE A 577 -24.51 12.46 -5.92
N PHE A 578 -23.63 13.25 -5.33
CA PHE A 578 -22.47 12.77 -4.59
C PHE A 578 -22.57 13.18 -3.12
N MET A 579 -22.27 12.26 -2.22
CA MET A 579 -22.23 12.51 -0.78
C MET A 579 -20.84 12.22 -0.22
N LYS A 580 -20.31 13.17 0.56
CA LYS A 580 -19.00 13.07 1.24
C LYS A 580 -17.88 12.61 0.30
N VAL A 581 -17.57 13.43 -0.70
CA VAL A 581 -16.39 13.26 -1.54
C VAL A 581 -15.16 13.70 -0.74
N GLN A 582 -14.09 12.90 -0.75
CA GLN A 582 -12.84 13.23 -0.07
C GLN A 582 -12.10 14.34 -0.83
N ASP A 583 -11.34 15.19 -0.13
CA ASP A 583 -10.65 16.35 -0.73
C ASP A 583 -9.73 16.01 -1.91
N PRO A 584 -8.91 14.94 -1.87
CA PRO A 584 -8.07 14.56 -3.01
C PRO A 584 -8.90 14.23 -4.26
N VAL A 585 -10.04 13.56 -4.09
CA VAL A 585 -10.96 13.23 -5.19
C VAL A 585 -11.64 14.50 -5.71
N LEU A 586 -12.08 15.38 -4.81
CA LEU A 586 -12.72 16.63 -5.18
C LEU A 586 -11.76 17.55 -5.94
N ALA A 587 -10.47 17.57 -5.58
CA ALA A 587 -9.45 18.32 -6.30
C ALA A 587 -9.31 17.86 -7.76
N VAL A 588 -9.32 16.55 -8.01
CA VAL A 588 -9.31 15.98 -9.37
C VAL A 588 -10.60 16.28 -10.12
N MET A 589 -11.75 16.20 -9.45
CA MET A 589 -13.05 16.59 -10.04
C MET A 589 -13.10 18.07 -10.44
N LYS A 590 -12.50 18.95 -9.64
CA LYS A 590 -12.41 20.39 -9.94
C LYS A 590 -11.45 20.69 -11.09
N SER A 591 -10.26 20.09 -11.07
CA SER A 591 -9.24 20.33 -12.10
C SER A 591 -9.60 19.73 -13.45
N SER A 592 -10.37 18.64 -13.48
CA SER A 592 -10.89 18.03 -14.70
C SER A 592 -12.10 18.76 -15.32
N GLY A 593 -12.68 19.75 -14.63
CA GLY A 593 -13.89 20.43 -15.08
C GLY A 593 -15.20 19.69 -14.75
N PHE A 594 -15.12 18.53 -14.09
CA PHE A 594 -16.29 17.69 -13.80
C PHE A 594 -17.31 18.42 -12.91
N THR A 595 -16.83 19.13 -11.88
CA THR A 595 -17.70 19.89 -10.97
C THR A 595 -18.48 21.00 -11.66
N GLN A 596 -17.88 21.68 -12.65
CA GLN A 596 -18.53 22.74 -13.41
C GLN A 596 -19.58 22.18 -14.36
N LYS A 597 -19.31 20.98 -14.92
CA LYS A 597 -20.22 20.30 -15.86
C LYS A 597 -21.51 19.84 -15.19
N ILE A 598 -21.43 19.26 -13.99
CA ILE A 598 -22.62 18.82 -13.25
C ILE A 598 -23.21 19.93 -12.37
N GLY A 599 -22.39 20.86 -11.88
CA GLY A 599 -22.81 21.94 -10.98
C GLY A 599 -22.68 21.59 -9.49
N GLU A 600 -22.39 22.59 -8.67
CA GLU A 600 -22.08 22.41 -7.24
C GLU A 600 -23.22 21.82 -6.42
N SER A 601 -24.48 22.01 -6.83
CA SER A 601 -25.67 21.46 -6.18
C SER A 601 -25.74 19.93 -6.16
N HIS A 602 -24.86 19.25 -6.91
CA HIS A 602 -24.76 17.80 -6.94
C HIS A 602 -23.85 17.22 -5.85
N PHE A 603 -23.08 18.07 -5.16
CA PHE A 603 -22.20 17.67 -4.07
C PHE A 603 -22.85 18.02 -2.74
N LEU A 604 -23.26 16.99 -2.00
CA LEU A 604 -24.09 17.13 -0.81
C LEU A 604 -23.36 16.69 0.46
N SER A 605 -23.63 17.40 1.55
CA SER A 605 -23.24 17.00 2.90
C SER A 605 -24.06 15.78 3.35
N GLU A 606 -23.54 14.97 4.28
CA GLU A 606 -24.25 13.77 4.74
C GLU A 606 -25.57 14.10 5.45
N GLU A 607 -25.62 15.23 6.16
CA GLU A 607 -26.79 15.67 6.92
C GLU A 607 -27.90 16.22 6.00
N GLU A 608 -27.52 16.94 4.94
CA GLU A 608 -28.49 17.63 4.09
C GLU A 608 -28.88 16.80 2.86
N ALA A 609 -28.11 15.78 2.47
CA ALA A 609 -28.30 15.11 1.19
C ALA A 609 -29.72 14.55 0.98
N ILE A 610 -30.24 13.80 1.95
CA ILE A 610 -31.58 13.21 1.83
C ILE A 610 -32.65 14.30 1.84
N GLY A 611 -32.51 15.32 2.71
CA GLY A 611 -33.41 16.47 2.73
C GLY A 611 -33.42 17.23 1.42
N HIS A 612 -32.24 17.58 0.89
CA HIS A 612 -32.08 18.28 -0.39
C HIS A 612 -32.74 17.50 -1.52
N LEU A 613 -32.43 16.20 -1.65
CA LEU A 613 -33.02 15.33 -2.66
C LEU A 613 -34.54 15.25 -2.50
N PHE A 614 -35.04 15.01 -1.29
CA PHE A 614 -36.47 14.86 -1.05
C PHE A 614 -37.27 16.14 -1.32
N TYR A 615 -36.75 17.31 -0.93
CA TYR A 615 -37.48 18.58 -1.06
C TYR A 615 -37.29 19.29 -2.40
N ARG A 616 -36.22 19.00 -3.14
CA ARG A 616 -35.90 19.69 -4.39
C ARG A 616 -35.88 18.79 -5.62
N VAL A 617 -35.56 17.51 -5.48
CA VAL A 617 -35.31 16.62 -6.64
C VAL A 617 -36.44 15.60 -6.82
N LEU A 618 -36.81 14.89 -5.76
CA LEU A 618 -37.83 13.83 -5.83
C LEU A 618 -39.23 14.41 -6.07
N ASP A 619 -40.05 13.68 -6.84
CA ASP A 619 -41.44 14.05 -7.13
C ASP A 619 -42.35 13.70 -5.95
N PRO A 620 -42.94 14.70 -5.25
CA PRO A 620 -43.88 14.48 -4.16
C PRO A 620 -45.07 13.62 -4.52
N ALA A 621 -45.55 13.68 -5.77
CA ALA A 621 -46.72 12.93 -6.19
C ALA A 621 -46.45 11.43 -6.16
N ILE A 622 -45.28 11.01 -6.65
CA ILE A 622 -44.86 9.61 -6.57
C ILE A 622 -44.69 9.21 -5.11
N CYS A 623 -44.06 10.07 -4.31
CA CYS A 623 -43.92 9.84 -2.87
C CYS A 623 -45.28 9.66 -2.17
N ILE A 624 -46.32 10.42 -2.49
CA ILE A 624 -47.61 10.36 -1.80
C ILE A 624 -48.47 9.20 -2.33
N TYR A 625 -48.62 9.11 -3.65
CA TYR A 625 -49.65 8.28 -4.29
C TYR A 625 -49.15 6.93 -4.83
N GLU A 626 -47.86 6.78 -5.15
CA GLU A 626 -47.33 5.60 -5.85
C GLU A 626 -46.30 4.82 -5.02
N CYS A 627 -45.69 5.47 -4.03
CA CYS A 627 -44.58 4.92 -3.28
C CYS A 627 -45.06 3.86 -2.27
N PRO A 628 -44.69 2.57 -2.45
CA PRO A 628 -45.18 1.48 -1.58
C PRO A 628 -44.50 1.48 -0.21
N PHE A 629 -43.37 2.17 -0.05
CA PHE A 629 -42.55 2.12 1.15
C PHE A 629 -41.90 3.47 1.51
N ARG A 630 -42.10 3.93 2.75
CA ARG A 630 -41.48 5.16 3.27
C ARG A 630 -40.06 4.87 3.74
N ALA A 631 -39.09 5.04 2.85
CA ALA A 631 -37.69 4.69 3.10
C ALA A 631 -36.89 5.69 3.95
N PHE A 632 -37.32 6.95 4.06
CA PHE A 632 -36.56 8.05 4.68
C PHE A 632 -37.34 8.71 5.82
N LYS A 633 -36.66 9.46 6.69
CA LYS A 633 -37.30 10.19 7.80
C LYS A 633 -38.29 11.24 7.29
N GLU A 634 -37.90 11.94 6.22
CA GLU A 634 -38.61 13.05 5.59
C GLU A 634 -39.95 12.61 4.98
N CYS A 635 -40.07 11.34 4.58
CA CYS A 635 -41.29 10.82 3.98
C CYS A 635 -42.24 10.13 4.98
N GLN A 636 -41.84 9.94 6.25
CA GLN A 636 -42.68 9.28 7.25
C GLN A 636 -43.98 10.05 7.53
N ASN A 637 -43.93 11.38 7.48
CA ASN A 637 -45.07 12.25 7.77
C ASN A 637 -45.93 12.56 6.53
N LEU A 638 -45.61 11.99 5.36
CA LEU A 638 -46.46 12.15 4.18
C LEU A 638 -47.73 11.30 4.33
N PRO A 639 -48.90 11.82 3.92
CA PRO A 639 -50.13 11.04 3.91
C PRO A 639 -49.90 9.74 3.13
N LYS A 640 -50.26 8.61 3.73
CA LYS A 640 -50.36 7.33 3.01
C LYS A 640 -51.77 7.28 2.46
N SER A 641 -51.91 7.20 1.13
CA SER A 641 -53.19 6.88 0.53
C SER A 641 -53.65 5.52 1.06
N HIS A 642 -54.65 5.49 1.93
CA HIS A 642 -55.30 4.26 2.40
C HIS A 642 -56.26 3.69 1.37
N HIS A 643 -56.64 4.52 0.38
CA HIS A 643 -57.30 4.02 -0.81
C HIS A 643 -56.24 3.48 -1.76
N SER A 644 -56.35 2.20 -2.07
CA SER A 644 -56.11 1.72 -3.42
C SER A 644 -57.02 2.53 -4.34
N LEU A 645 -56.68 3.80 -4.61
CA LEU A 645 -57.19 4.44 -5.80
C LEU A 645 -56.66 3.50 -6.88
N GLU A 646 -57.56 2.74 -7.52
CA GLU A 646 -57.32 2.21 -8.85
C GLU A 646 -57.08 3.43 -9.73
N LEU A 647 -55.87 3.99 -9.62
CA LEU A 647 -55.39 5.08 -10.43
C LEU A 647 -55.34 4.46 -11.81
N SER A 648 -56.37 4.75 -12.59
CA SER A 648 -56.37 4.46 -14.02
C SER A 648 -55.00 4.93 -14.55
N PRO A 649 -54.28 4.07 -15.30
CA PRO A 649 -52.97 4.44 -15.83
C PRO A 649 -53.10 5.79 -16.54
N ILE A 650 -52.12 6.68 -16.34
CA ILE A 650 -52.08 7.97 -17.05
C ILE A 650 -52.20 7.63 -18.54
N PRO A 651 -53.28 8.02 -19.22
CA PRO A 651 -53.47 7.61 -20.60
C PRO A 651 -52.29 8.14 -21.43
N ALA A 652 -51.76 7.29 -22.31
CA ALA A 652 -50.57 7.60 -23.11
C ALA A 652 -50.75 8.86 -23.98
N ALA A 653 -52.01 9.20 -24.28
CA ALA A 653 -52.44 10.45 -24.88
C ALA A 653 -53.54 11.09 -24.02
N LEU A 654 -53.53 12.42 -23.90
CA LEU A 654 -54.66 13.16 -23.33
C LEU A 654 -55.88 13.00 -24.25
N PRO A 655 -57.11 12.84 -23.74
CA PRO A 655 -58.31 12.85 -24.58
C PRO A 655 -58.40 14.13 -25.43
N ASP A 656 -58.96 14.02 -26.64
CA ASP A 656 -58.91 15.06 -27.70
C ASP A 656 -59.50 16.42 -27.30
N ASN A 657 -60.30 16.46 -26.23
CA ASN A 657 -60.89 17.68 -25.68
C ASN A 657 -59.99 18.43 -24.67
N LEU A 658 -58.86 17.86 -24.27
CA LEU A 658 -57.89 18.50 -23.36
C LEU A 658 -56.78 19.18 -24.15
N THR A 659 -56.70 20.50 -24.06
CA THR A 659 -55.68 21.30 -24.74
C THR A 659 -54.49 21.62 -23.82
N ARG A 660 -53.34 21.94 -24.41
CA ARG A 660 -52.17 22.42 -23.67
C ARG A 660 -51.91 23.88 -24.02
N VAL A 661 -51.62 24.69 -23.01
CA VAL A 661 -51.31 26.12 -23.16
C VAL A 661 -49.84 26.34 -22.81
N SER A 662 -49.11 27.16 -23.58
CA SER A 662 -47.72 27.51 -23.25
C SER A 662 -47.66 28.55 -22.12
N PRO A 663 -46.55 28.64 -21.36
CA PRO A 663 -46.39 29.67 -20.34
C PRO A 663 -46.65 31.10 -20.83
N GLU A 664 -46.11 31.47 -21.99
CA GLU A 664 -46.22 32.81 -22.57
C GLU A 664 -47.66 33.11 -23.01
N GLN A 665 -48.36 32.11 -23.54
CA GLN A 665 -49.75 32.23 -23.95
C GLN A 665 -50.67 32.37 -22.72
N LEU A 666 -50.44 31.59 -21.67
CA LEU A 666 -51.20 31.72 -20.43
C LEU A 666 -50.94 33.08 -19.76
N TRP A 667 -49.68 33.54 -19.72
CA TRP A 667 -49.35 34.85 -19.17
C TRP A 667 -50.06 35.98 -19.93
N LYS A 668 -50.09 35.94 -21.27
CA LYS A 668 -50.88 36.90 -22.08
C LYS A 668 -52.38 36.84 -21.76
N ASN A 669 -52.93 35.64 -21.63
CA ASN A 669 -54.35 35.46 -21.34
C ASN A 669 -54.73 36.04 -19.97
N LEU A 670 -53.86 35.93 -18.96
CA LEU A 670 -54.07 36.52 -17.64
C LEU A 670 -54.01 38.07 -17.68
N HIS A 671 -53.17 38.63 -18.54
CA HIS A 671 -52.93 40.08 -18.63
C HIS A 671 -53.82 40.83 -19.64
N THR A 672 -54.75 40.15 -20.31
CA THR A 672 -55.65 40.80 -21.29
C THR A 672 -57.01 41.11 -20.64
N SER A 673 -57.42 42.38 -20.61
CA SER A 673 -58.61 42.88 -19.87
C SER A 673 -59.99 42.56 -20.51
N ASN A 674 -60.10 41.56 -21.37
CA ASN A 674 -61.36 41.16 -22.02
C ASN A 674 -61.96 39.92 -21.35
N GLY A 675 -62.63 40.06 -20.20
CA GLY A 675 -63.72 39.21 -19.67
C GLY A 675 -63.64 37.67 -19.62
N ASP A 676 -62.58 37.04 -20.13
CA ASP A 676 -62.48 35.61 -20.44
C ASP A 676 -61.17 35.03 -19.86
N GLN A 677 -60.76 35.54 -18.69
CA GLN A 677 -59.58 35.08 -17.98
C GLN A 677 -59.78 33.62 -17.51
N PRO A 678 -58.85 32.71 -17.82
CA PRO A 678 -58.95 31.33 -17.36
C PRO A 678 -58.69 31.23 -15.85
N LEU A 679 -59.46 30.40 -15.15
CA LEU A 679 -59.20 30.07 -13.75
C LEU A 679 -57.99 29.13 -13.68
N VAL A 680 -56.88 29.63 -13.14
CA VAL A 680 -55.68 28.82 -12.92
C VAL A 680 -55.84 28.05 -11.61
N ILE A 681 -55.80 26.72 -11.69
CA ILE A 681 -55.86 25.84 -10.52
C ILE A 681 -54.51 25.16 -10.34
N ASP A 682 -53.86 25.45 -9.21
CA ASP A 682 -52.63 24.80 -8.81
C ASP A 682 -52.94 23.50 -8.07
N VAL A 683 -52.62 22.38 -8.72
CA VAL A 683 -52.89 21.03 -8.20
C VAL A 683 -51.73 20.45 -7.39
N ARG A 684 -50.76 21.30 -7.00
CA ARG A 684 -49.65 20.92 -6.14
C ARG A 684 -50.07 20.92 -4.66
N GLU A 685 -49.15 20.47 -3.81
CA GLU A 685 -49.35 20.51 -2.37
C GLU A 685 -49.17 21.95 -1.82
N PRO A 686 -49.79 22.31 -0.68
CA PRO A 686 -49.68 23.66 -0.10
C PRO A 686 -48.25 24.16 0.09
N ARG A 687 -47.33 23.25 0.43
CA ARG A 687 -45.91 23.55 0.60
C ARG A 687 -45.20 23.97 -0.70
N GLU A 688 -45.64 23.45 -1.85
CA GLU A 688 -45.05 23.78 -3.15
C GLU A 688 -45.62 25.11 -3.65
N TYR A 689 -46.91 25.33 -3.44
CA TYR A 689 -47.59 26.59 -3.74
C TYR A 689 -46.99 27.78 -2.96
N ALA A 690 -46.69 27.56 -1.67
CA ALA A 690 -46.07 28.58 -0.81
C ALA A 690 -44.64 28.99 -1.21
N ARG A 691 -43.93 28.18 -2.01
CA ARG A 691 -42.58 28.50 -2.51
C ARG A 691 -42.57 29.36 -3.77
N GLY A 692 -43.71 29.52 -4.42
CA GLY A 692 -43.87 30.20 -5.69
C GLY A 692 -45.00 29.57 -6.50
N HIS A 693 -45.90 30.39 -7.02
CA HIS A 693 -47.06 30.00 -7.80
C HIS A 693 -47.38 31.09 -8.84
N ILE A 694 -48.19 30.74 -9.84
CA ILE A 694 -48.68 31.72 -10.81
C ILE A 694 -49.61 32.71 -10.09
N PRO A 695 -49.46 34.03 -10.29
CA PRO A 695 -50.37 35.02 -9.71
C PRO A 695 -51.84 34.67 -9.94
N GLU A 696 -52.68 34.90 -8.93
CA GLU A 696 -54.13 34.61 -8.96
C GLU A 696 -54.52 33.12 -9.07
N ALA A 697 -53.56 32.20 -9.07
CA ALA A 697 -53.86 30.76 -9.09
C ALA A 697 -54.51 30.29 -7.79
N ARG A 698 -55.59 29.51 -7.88
CA ARG A 698 -56.26 28.90 -6.72
C ARG A 698 -55.63 27.53 -6.42
N LEU A 699 -55.17 27.33 -5.19
CA LEU A 699 -54.64 26.05 -4.73
C LEU A 699 -55.78 25.04 -4.47
N ILE A 700 -55.80 23.94 -5.23
CA ILE A 700 -56.67 22.78 -4.98
C ILE A 700 -55.83 21.52 -5.23
N PRO A 701 -55.22 20.93 -4.17
CA PRO A 701 -54.36 19.75 -4.29
C PRO A 701 -55.02 18.60 -5.05
N LEU A 702 -54.21 17.81 -5.77
CA LEU A 702 -54.70 16.67 -6.54
C LEU A 702 -55.55 15.70 -5.69
N GLY A 703 -55.17 15.49 -4.42
CA GLY A 703 -55.91 14.62 -3.50
C GLY A 703 -57.35 15.07 -3.30
N ASP A 704 -57.56 16.38 -3.15
CA ASP A 704 -58.88 16.98 -2.98
C ASP A 704 -59.68 16.91 -4.28
N ILE A 705 -59.00 17.04 -5.43
CA ILE A 705 -59.64 16.87 -6.74
C ILE A 705 -60.20 15.45 -6.93
N MET A 706 -59.48 14.46 -6.43
CA MET A 706 -59.86 13.05 -6.52
C MET A 706 -60.92 12.65 -5.50
N ALA A 707 -61.21 13.48 -4.49
CA ALA A 707 -62.16 13.20 -3.43
C ALA A 707 -63.61 13.67 -3.73
N GLU A 708 -63.87 14.13 -4.97
CA GLU A 708 -65.18 14.46 -5.57
C GLU A 708 -65.99 15.64 -5.01
N ASP A 709 -65.57 16.31 -3.93
CA ASP A 709 -66.34 17.43 -3.32
C ASP A 709 -65.68 18.81 -3.52
N ILE A 710 -65.65 19.29 -4.78
CA ILE A 710 -64.97 20.55 -5.14
C ILE A 710 -65.93 21.60 -5.71
N SER A 711 -65.93 22.78 -5.10
CA SER A 711 -66.64 23.96 -5.61
C SER A 711 -65.79 24.72 -6.65
N ILE A 712 -65.86 24.28 -7.92
CA ILE A 712 -65.26 24.95 -9.09
C ILE A 712 -66.36 25.32 -10.10
N PRO A 713 -66.40 26.55 -10.64
CA PRO A 713 -67.35 26.92 -11.69
C PRO A 713 -67.15 26.09 -12.97
N LYS A 714 -68.20 25.41 -13.45
CA LYS A 714 -68.12 24.53 -14.64
C LYS A 714 -68.09 25.28 -15.99
N THR A 715 -68.41 26.56 -15.98
CA THR A 715 -68.62 27.36 -17.20
C THR A 715 -67.43 28.24 -17.59
N GLN A 716 -66.39 28.34 -16.75
CA GLN A 716 -65.19 29.15 -17.01
C GLN A 716 -64.06 28.27 -17.58
N PRO A 717 -63.19 28.79 -18.47
CA PRO A 717 -61.99 28.07 -18.89
C PRO A 717 -61.07 27.80 -17.69
N ILE A 718 -60.60 26.55 -17.51
CA ILE A 718 -59.73 26.15 -16.39
C ILE A 718 -58.35 25.78 -16.92
N VAL A 719 -57.29 26.27 -16.27
CA VAL A 719 -55.91 25.88 -16.58
C VAL A 719 -55.28 25.20 -15.37
N LEU A 720 -54.95 23.92 -15.49
CA LEU A 720 -54.34 23.14 -14.41
C LEU A 720 -52.83 23.25 -14.44
N VAL A 721 -52.24 23.69 -13.32
CA VAL A 721 -50.80 23.82 -13.16
C VAL A 721 -50.28 22.89 -12.07
N CYS A 722 -49.16 22.23 -12.36
CA CYS A 722 -48.38 21.53 -11.36
C CYS A 722 -46.89 21.69 -11.66
N ARG A 723 -46.02 20.99 -10.93
CA ARG A 723 -44.56 21.14 -11.11
C ARG A 723 -44.10 20.82 -12.54
N SER A 724 -44.45 19.65 -13.07
CA SER A 724 -43.94 19.12 -14.36
C SER A 724 -45.02 18.70 -15.36
N GLY A 725 -46.30 18.94 -15.04
CA GLY A 725 -47.47 18.53 -15.82
C GLY A 725 -48.07 17.16 -15.46
N ARG A 726 -47.37 16.29 -14.71
CA ARG A 726 -47.89 14.94 -14.36
C ARG A 726 -49.16 14.96 -13.51
N ARG A 727 -49.16 15.72 -12.42
CA ARG A 727 -50.36 15.89 -11.56
C ARG A 727 -51.49 16.59 -12.31
N SER A 728 -51.18 17.59 -13.13
CA SER A 728 -52.18 18.27 -13.96
C SER A 728 -52.84 17.32 -14.96
N ASN A 729 -52.09 16.39 -15.56
CA ASN A 729 -52.69 15.36 -16.43
C ASN A 729 -53.68 14.47 -15.67
N ARG A 730 -53.35 14.08 -14.43
CA ARG A 730 -54.26 13.29 -13.58
C ARG A 730 -55.50 14.10 -13.18
N ALA A 731 -55.29 15.32 -12.70
CA ALA A 731 -56.38 16.23 -12.34
C ALA A 731 -57.29 16.51 -13.53
N ALA A 732 -56.73 16.73 -14.73
CA ALA A 732 -57.50 16.95 -15.95
C ALA A 732 -58.34 15.73 -16.32
N SER A 733 -57.77 14.52 -16.21
CA SER A 733 -58.52 13.29 -16.47
C SER A 733 -59.68 13.11 -15.47
N ALA A 734 -59.46 13.39 -14.18
CA ALA A 734 -60.51 13.27 -13.16
C ALA A 734 -61.61 14.32 -13.33
N LEU A 735 -61.24 15.59 -13.56
CA LEU A 735 -62.22 16.66 -13.79
C LEU A 735 -63.01 16.42 -15.10
N ASN A 736 -62.37 15.91 -16.16
CA ASN A 736 -63.04 15.53 -17.39
C ASN A 736 -64.09 14.43 -17.15
N GLN A 737 -63.79 13.43 -16.31
CA GLN A 737 -64.76 12.40 -15.90
C GLN A 737 -65.91 12.96 -15.05
N GLN A 738 -65.69 14.05 -14.32
CA GLN A 738 -66.71 14.77 -13.55
C GLN A 738 -67.54 15.76 -14.41
N GLY A 739 -67.35 15.78 -15.74
CA GLY A 739 -68.13 16.57 -16.69
C GLY A 739 -67.68 18.02 -16.86
N PHE A 740 -66.40 18.31 -16.63
CA PHE A 740 -65.80 19.62 -16.97
C PHE A 740 -65.24 19.58 -18.40
N GLU A 741 -65.70 20.47 -19.27
CA GLU A 741 -65.40 20.42 -20.72
C GLU A 741 -64.27 21.37 -21.18
N ASN A 742 -64.01 22.46 -20.44
CA ASN A 742 -63.06 23.51 -20.86
C ASN A 742 -61.77 23.49 -20.01
N ILE A 743 -61.04 22.38 -20.06
CA ILE A 743 -59.81 22.17 -19.27
C ILE A 743 -58.58 22.22 -20.18
N SER A 744 -57.64 23.08 -19.79
CA SER A 744 -56.30 23.19 -20.36
C SER A 744 -55.24 22.80 -19.35
N ILE A 745 -54.09 22.31 -19.82
CA ILE A 745 -52.92 22.00 -18.98
C ILE A 745 -51.75 22.91 -19.35
N LEU A 746 -51.10 23.50 -18.34
CA LEU A 746 -49.88 24.26 -18.58
C LEU A 746 -48.76 23.33 -19.08
N LYS A 747 -48.31 23.54 -20.31
CA LYS A 747 -47.26 22.74 -20.94
C LYS A 747 -45.95 22.89 -20.17
N GLY A 748 -45.42 21.78 -19.66
CA GLY A 748 -44.19 21.76 -18.87
C GLY A 748 -44.34 22.18 -17.40
N GLY A 749 -45.56 22.55 -16.98
CA GLY A 749 -45.84 22.96 -15.60
C GLY A 749 -45.07 24.21 -15.16
N LEU A 750 -44.90 24.37 -13.86
CA LEU A 750 -44.16 25.49 -13.28
C LEU A 750 -42.66 25.48 -13.59
N LEU A 751 -42.06 24.33 -13.89
CA LEU A 751 -40.68 24.29 -14.37
C LEU A 751 -40.51 25.06 -15.71
N ALA A 752 -41.49 24.94 -16.62
CA ALA A 752 -41.47 25.71 -17.87
C ALA A 752 -41.85 27.18 -17.67
N TRP A 753 -42.69 27.47 -16.69
CA TRP A 753 -43.03 28.84 -16.29
C TRP A 753 -41.81 29.58 -15.68
N GLU A 754 -41.05 28.88 -14.82
CA GLU A 754 -39.78 29.34 -14.25
C GLU A 754 -38.72 29.54 -15.35
N ALA A 755 -38.60 28.58 -16.27
CA ALA A 755 -37.65 28.68 -17.38
C ALA A 755 -37.96 29.82 -18.36
N ALA A 756 -39.23 30.26 -18.42
CA ALA A 756 -39.68 31.40 -19.23
C ALA A 756 -39.55 32.75 -18.51
N ASP A 757 -39.04 32.77 -17.27
CA ASP A 757 -38.85 33.97 -16.44
C ASP A 757 -40.14 34.77 -16.16
N LEU A 758 -41.28 34.07 -16.03
CA LEU A 758 -42.62 34.65 -15.85
C LEU A 758 -43.07 34.70 -14.37
N LEU A 759 -42.14 34.54 -13.42
CA LEU A 759 -42.45 34.64 -12.00
C LEU A 759 -42.51 36.11 -11.56
N GLU A 760 -43.72 36.60 -11.28
CA GLU A 760 -43.89 37.90 -10.62
C GLU A 760 -43.68 37.75 -9.11
N ALA A 761 -42.97 38.70 -8.51
CA ALA A 761 -42.66 38.70 -7.08
C ALA A 761 -43.95 38.79 -6.24
N VAL A 762 -44.28 37.72 -5.51
CA VAL A 762 -45.40 37.71 -4.57
C VAL A 762 -44.99 38.49 -3.32
N GLU A 763 -45.63 39.64 -3.06
CA GLU A 763 -45.51 40.32 -1.77
C GLU A 763 -45.97 39.38 -0.65
N LEU A 764 -45.03 38.95 0.19
CA LEU A 764 -45.33 38.33 1.47
C LEU A 764 -46.06 39.37 2.34
N ARG A 765 -47.40 39.37 2.33
CA ARG A 765 -48.20 39.99 3.41
C ARG A 765 -47.96 39.22 4.71
N THR A 766 -46.83 39.49 5.34
CA THR A 766 -46.52 39.03 6.69
C THR A 766 -47.18 40.02 7.66
N ASN A 767 -48.35 39.65 8.19
CA ASN A 767 -48.88 40.23 9.41
C ASN A 767 -48.05 39.75 10.62
N LEU A 768 -46.79 40.19 10.70
CA LEU A 768 -45.96 40.07 11.91
C LEU A 768 -45.68 41.48 12.42
N LYS A 769 -46.37 41.86 13.51
CA LYS A 769 -46.02 43.03 14.31
C LYS A 769 -44.52 42.99 14.66
N PRO A 770 -43.76 44.08 14.48
CA PRO A 770 -42.38 44.13 14.93
C PRO A 770 -42.35 44.03 16.46
N ARG A 771 -41.56 43.09 16.96
CA ARG A 771 -41.24 42.95 18.38
C ARG A 771 -40.34 44.13 18.74
N SER A 772 -40.75 44.89 19.74
CA SER A 772 -40.02 46.03 20.30
C SER A 772 -38.56 45.70 20.59
N GLU A 773 -37.65 46.49 20.05
CA GLU A 773 -36.24 46.53 20.39
C GLU A 773 -36.08 46.79 21.90
N HIS A 774 -35.42 45.85 22.59
CA HIS A 774 -34.91 46.10 23.93
C HIS A 774 -33.51 46.68 23.79
N ASN A 775 -33.43 47.95 24.14
CA ASN A 775 -32.22 48.75 24.27
C ASN A 775 -31.34 48.14 25.38
N GLY A 776 -30.07 47.86 25.06
CA GLY A 776 -29.10 47.27 25.98
C GLY A 776 -27.68 47.62 25.57
N SER A 777 -27.26 48.81 25.99
CA SER A 777 -25.90 49.35 25.94
C SER A 777 -24.85 48.45 26.63
N ASN A 778 -23.68 48.25 25.99
CA ASN A 778 -22.32 48.52 26.53
C ASN A 778 -21.28 47.87 25.60
N THR A 779 -20.53 48.60 24.76
CA THR A 779 -19.20 49.23 25.00
C THR A 779 -18.10 48.39 25.69
N ILE A 780 -17.02 48.17 24.92
CA ILE A 780 -15.57 48.14 25.29
C ILE A 780 -15.11 46.86 26.03
N ALA A 781 -14.08 46.11 25.63
CA ALA A 781 -12.88 46.34 24.79
C ALA A 781 -12.58 45.13 23.90
#